data_AF-A0A846J335-F1
#
_entry.id   AF-A0A846J335-F1
#
_cell.length_a   1.000
_cell.length_b   1.000
_cell.length_c   1.000
_cell.angle_alpha   90.00
_cell.angle_beta   90.00
_cell.angle_gamma   90.00
#
_symmetry.space_group_name_H-M   'P 1'
#
loop_
_entity.id
_entity.type
_entity.pdbx_description
1 polymer ?
#
loop_
_entity_poly.entity_id
_entity_poly.type
_entity_poly.pdbx_seq_one_letter_code
_entity_poly.pdbx_strand_id
1 'polypeptide(L)'
;MKNLMKKGMPLFLILLLFTTFIGTKKVKAYYNDNNLQWDFKINQIGDAKRVYDYDGKIRTYNIENFKIANFSGETYNINTREVAIQTKLINHYNNVYIHVDGKFVGKSNDILLKFEQKGEKYYTTFAIKYLTPGKHHIEVIADPPYSDFSGKRKKDYCYVNVPVFEDEKILKSIEKINKGDATLDDYEIVGVNPSTISEIKLLNNRIKGQNVNAANVQETVNKIISQIKEEKRLEQAFKKINEGIGDTNDYKIIGIENITSSNLKELNIAIKFARQTKQSDLTKDEIELIMKNLPQQIQKSFEVVNAGTATLDDYELIGVTGVTGVNLVDVNESLKGKGHKVVSKMQSEANTIINSLNSINKGYTSTSYYKNIGITTVNSDNIKAIAKAVKGARDVKKVDLTKAEINKIVNEVLGEIEKSFNAVNAGTAALSDYELIGVTGVTEVNLVDVNEALKGKGHKVVSKVQSEANTIINSLNSINKGYTSASYYKNIGITTVNSDNIKAIAKAVKEARDVKKVDLTKAEINKIVNEVLEKIEKSFNSVNAGTATLDDYQLIGVTGVTEINLVDVNEALKGKGHKVVSKVQSEANTIINSLNSINKGYTSTSYYKNIGITTVNSDNIKAIAKEVKEARDVKKADLTKAEINKIVNEVLEKIEKSFNAVNAGTATLDDYELIGVTGVTGVNLVDVNEALKGKGHKVVSKVQSEANTIINSLNSINKGYTSTSYYKNIGITTVNSDNIKAIAKEVKEARDVKKADLTKAEINKIVNEVLEKIEKSFNAVNAGTATLDDYELIGVTGVTGVNLVDVNEALKGKGHKVVSKVQSEANTIINSLNSINKGYTSTSYYKNIGITTVNSDNIKAIAKAVKEARDVKKVDLTKAEINKIVNEVLNKK
;
A
#
# COMPACT_ATOMS: atom_id res chain seq x y z
N MET A 1 16.90 -13.99 21.98
CA MET A 1 17.66 -15.12 22.56
C MET A 1 17.88 -14.84 24.03
N LYS A 2 17.46 -15.76 24.90
CA LYS A 2 17.71 -15.77 26.35
C LYS A 2 19.19 -16.10 26.61
N ASN A 3 19.83 -15.46 27.61
CA ASN A 3 20.78 -16.08 28.56
C ASN A 3 21.33 -15.03 29.56
N LEU A 4 21.02 -15.21 30.86
CA LEU A 4 21.93 -15.59 31.98
C LEU A 4 22.73 -14.43 32.60
N MET A 5 22.39 -13.98 33.82
CA MET A 5 22.89 -14.46 35.14
C MET A 5 24.39 -14.19 35.40
N LYS A 6 24.72 -13.22 36.29
CA LYS A 6 25.25 -13.45 37.67
C LYS A 6 25.84 -12.18 38.31
N LYS A 7 25.77 -12.17 39.65
CA LYS A 7 26.14 -11.15 40.64
C LYS A 7 27.64 -10.81 40.65
N GLY A 8 27.97 -9.57 41.04
CA GLY A 8 29.28 -9.17 41.55
C GLY A 8 29.43 -7.64 41.68
N MET A 9 29.57 -7.17 42.93
CA MET A 9 29.76 -5.81 43.50
C MET A 9 30.20 -4.60 42.62
N PRO A 10 29.86 -3.36 43.09
CA PRO A 10 29.78 -2.15 42.26
C PRO A 10 31.08 -1.33 42.22
N LEU A 11 31.32 -0.69 41.08
CA LEU A 11 32.29 0.39 40.91
C LEU A 11 31.56 1.65 40.43
N PHE A 12 31.57 2.66 41.30
CA PHE A 12 31.65 4.10 41.07
C PHE A 12 30.95 4.81 39.87
N LEU A 13 30.32 5.93 40.27
CA LEU A 13 30.22 7.24 39.60
C LEU A 13 29.10 7.52 38.58
N ILE A 14 28.11 8.29 39.06
CA ILE A 14 27.54 9.53 38.49
C ILE A 14 26.91 9.46 37.07
N LEU A 15 25.59 9.72 36.96
CA LEU A 15 25.04 11.01 36.49
C LEU A 15 23.48 11.02 36.54
N LEU A 16 22.97 12.22 36.83
CA LEU A 16 21.60 12.75 36.90
C LEU A 16 20.50 12.10 36.02
N LEU A 17 19.26 12.10 36.52
CA LEU A 17 18.12 12.92 36.01
C LEU A 17 16.83 12.69 36.83
N PHE A 18 16.20 13.81 37.23
CA PHE A 18 14.77 14.09 37.53
C PHE A 18 13.87 13.05 38.23
N THR A 19 13.26 13.45 39.36
CA THR A 19 11.81 13.32 39.57
C THR A 19 11.24 14.40 40.50
N THR A 20 10.04 14.84 40.12
CA THR A 20 9.13 15.83 40.70
C THR A 20 8.58 15.47 42.10
N PHE A 21 8.31 16.48 42.92
CA PHE A 21 7.66 16.35 44.23
C PHE A 21 6.13 16.44 44.08
N ILE A 22 5.40 15.43 44.58
CA ILE A 22 3.98 15.51 44.96
C ILE A 22 3.90 15.26 46.46
N GLY A 23 3.17 16.12 47.18
CA GLY A 23 3.07 16.14 48.63
C GLY A 23 2.17 15.06 49.23
N THR A 24 2.37 14.77 50.52
CA THR A 24 1.39 14.10 51.39
C THR A 24 1.43 14.71 52.80
N LYS A 25 0.25 15.06 53.33
CA LYS A 25 0.02 15.41 54.74
C LYS A 25 0.04 14.13 55.58
N LYS A 26 0.64 14.16 56.78
CA LYS A 26 0.52 13.09 57.79
C LYS A 26 -0.54 13.43 58.84
N VAL A 27 -1.41 12.46 59.13
CA VAL A 27 -2.41 12.46 60.22
C VAL A 27 -1.76 11.93 61.51
N LYS A 28 -2.11 12.48 62.68
CA LYS A 28 -1.71 12.02 64.03
C LYS A 28 -2.91 11.40 64.76
N ALA A 29 -2.71 10.26 65.42
CA ALA A 29 -3.67 9.68 66.36
C ALA A 29 -3.28 10.04 67.81
N TYR A 30 -4.26 10.44 68.61
CA TYR A 30 -4.15 10.83 70.03
C TYR A 30 -4.25 9.60 70.94
N TYR A 31 -3.35 9.46 71.91
CA TYR A 31 -3.56 8.67 73.13
C TYR A 31 -3.67 9.62 74.32
N ASN A 32 -4.74 9.47 75.10
CA ASN A 32 -5.21 10.38 76.14
C ASN A 32 -5.05 9.68 77.50
N ASP A 33 -4.13 10.15 78.35
CA ASP A 33 -4.05 9.76 79.77
C ASP A 33 -3.61 10.97 80.62
N ASN A 34 -4.57 11.85 80.87
CA ASN A 34 -4.45 13.15 81.53
C ASN A 34 -4.19 13.08 83.06
N ASN A 35 -3.45 12.09 83.59
CA ASN A 35 -3.31 11.94 85.06
C ASN A 35 -1.93 11.53 85.61
N LEU A 36 -0.83 11.70 84.86
CA LEU A 36 0.52 11.67 85.46
C LEU A 36 0.90 13.07 85.98
N GLN A 37 0.75 13.30 87.29
CA GLN A 37 1.30 14.50 87.93
C GLN A 37 2.85 14.42 87.91
N TRP A 38 3.48 15.31 87.13
CA TRP A 38 4.95 15.46 87.06
C TRP A 38 5.38 16.79 87.69
N ASP A 39 6.60 16.84 88.22
CA ASP A 39 7.16 18.06 88.80
C ASP A 39 8.61 18.31 88.35
N PHE A 40 9.02 19.57 88.29
CA PHE A 40 10.36 19.98 87.86
C PHE A 40 10.81 21.21 88.65
N LYS A 41 12.02 21.13 89.20
CA LYS A 41 12.69 22.26 89.83
C LYS A 41 14.21 22.14 89.77
N ILE A 42 14.91 23.25 89.95
CA ILE A 42 16.31 23.24 90.37
C ILE A 42 16.34 22.65 91.78
N ASN A 43 17.21 21.67 91.98
CA ASN A 43 17.36 20.94 93.23
C ASN A 43 18.58 21.40 94.01
N GLN A 44 19.72 21.54 93.35
CA GLN A 44 20.97 22.00 93.96
C GLN A 44 21.74 22.89 92.99
N ILE A 45 22.43 23.88 93.53
CA ILE A 45 23.37 24.76 92.81
C ILE A 45 24.69 24.69 93.55
N GLY A 46 25.80 24.68 92.82
CA GLY A 46 27.11 24.90 93.40
C GLY A 46 28.20 24.98 92.36
N ASP A 47 29.40 24.62 92.79
CA ASP A 47 30.62 24.89 92.05
C ASP A 47 30.88 23.77 91.04
N ALA A 48 31.11 24.12 89.77
CA ALA A 48 31.66 23.22 88.77
C ALA A 48 33.15 23.48 88.65
N LYS A 49 33.94 22.78 89.45
CA LYS A 49 35.39 22.94 89.50
C LYS A 49 36.04 22.19 88.36
N ARG A 50 36.84 22.91 87.57
CA ARG A 50 37.55 22.35 86.41
C ARG A 50 38.49 21.22 86.82
N VAL A 51 38.47 20.16 86.02
CA VAL A 51 39.46 19.08 86.05
C VAL A 51 40.24 19.15 84.76
N TYR A 52 41.55 19.34 84.88
CA TYR A 52 42.44 19.40 83.74
C TYR A 52 42.98 18.01 83.39
N ASP A 53 43.20 17.75 82.10
CA ASP A 53 43.98 16.58 81.66
C ASP A 53 45.50 16.83 81.79
N TYR A 54 46.30 15.82 81.41
CA TYR A 54 47.76 15.91 81.44
C TYR A 54 48.32 17.03 80.55
N ASP A 55 47.62 17.39 79.47
CA ASP A 55 47.99 18.45 78.53
C ASP A 55 47.52 19.84 79.01
N GLY A 56 46.82 19.91 80.14
CA GLY A 56 46.34 21.15 80.74
C GLY A 56 45.07 21.70 80.12
N LYS A 57 44.33 20.90 79.34
CA LYS A 57 43.01 21.24 78.81
C LYS A 57 41.91 20.86 79.79
N ILE A 58 40.74 21.48 79.69
CA ILE A 58 39.61 21.16 80.55
C ILE A 58 39.01 19.81 80.12
N ARG A 59 39.18 18.77 80.95
CA ARG A 59 38.68 17.41 80.70
C ARG A 59 37.23 17.22 81.14
N THR A 60 36.92 17.65 82.36
CA THR A 60 35.58 17.53 82.98
C THR A 60 35.45 18.52 84.15
N TYR A 61 34.35 18.46 84.89
CA TYR A 61 34.12 19.29 86.08
C TYR A 61 33.72 18.41 87.26
N ASN A 62 34.39 18.64 88.39
CA ASN A 62 33.98 18.09 89.67
C ASN A 62 32.93 18.99 90.31
N ILE A 63 31.92 18.37 90.91
CA ILE A 63 30.84 19.07 91.58
C ILE A 63 31.24 19.28 93.04
N GLU A 64 31.35 20.53 93.48
CA GLU A 64 31.69 20.90 94.86
C GLU A 64 30.64 21.87 95.43
N ASN A 65 30.59 22.02 96.77
CA ASN A 65 29.80 23.03 97.47
C ASN A 65 28.31 23.11 97.11
N PHE A 66 27.67 21.97 96.86
CA PHE A 66 26.24 21.92 96.54
C PHE A 66 25.35 22.41 97.68
N LYS A 67 24.58 23.46 97.39
CA LYS A 67 23.54 24.01 98.26
C LYS A 67 22.18 23.58 97.72
N ILE A 68 21.29 23.15 98.61
CA ILE A 68 19.91 22.84 98.25
C ILE A 68 19.22 24.14 97.83
N ALA A 69 18.50 24.08 96.70
CA ALA A 69 17.71 25.20 96.23
C ALA A 69 16.46 25.37 97.10
N ASN A 70 16.36 26.48 97.85
CA ASN A 70 15.25 26.68 98.79
C ASN A 70 13.97 27.10 98.05
N PHE A 71 14.07 28.03 97.09
CA PHE A 71 12.98 28.43 96.19
C PHE A 71 13.50 29.06 94.87
N SER A 72 12.61 29.19 93.89
CA SER A 72 12.91 29.75 92.55
C SER A 72 13.29 31.23 92.62
N GLY A 73 14.34 31.63 91.89
CA GLY A 73 14.81 33.02 91.80
C GLY A 73 15.78 33.46 92.90
N GLU A 74 16.20 32.56 93.80
CA GLU A 74 17.25 32.85 94.78
C GLU A 74 18.61 33.08 94.09
N THR A 75 19.45 33.93 94.70
CA THR A 75 20.80 34.22 94.21
C THR A 75 21.84 33.38 94.93
N TYR A 76 22.62 32.61 94.18
CA TYR A 76 23.66 31.73 94.72
C TYR A 76 25.05 32.29 94.37
N ASN A 77 25.86 32.49 95.40
CA ASN A 77 27.27 32.78 95.21
C ASN A 77 28.01 31.45 94.98
N ILE A 78 28.60 31.29 93.80
CA ILE A 78 29.55 30.20 93.50
C ILE A 78 30.97 30.69 93.69
N ASN A 79 31.89 29.76 93.91
CA ASN A 79 33.32 30.04 94.09
C ASN A 79 34.15 29.68 92.85
N THR A 80 33.54 29.03 91.86
CA THR A 80 34.18 28.66 90.59
C THR A 80 33.63 29.49 89.44
N ARG A 81 34.36 29.47 88.31
CA ARG A 81 33.93 30.13 87.08
C ARG A 81 32.72 29.47 86.43
N GLU A 82 32.73 28.15 86.35
CA GLU A 82 31.59 27.37 85.87
C GLU A 82 30.64 27.02 87.01
N VAL A 83 29.37 26.86 86.65
CA VAL A 83 28.29 26.66 87.62
C VAL A 83 27.71 25.28 87.44
N ALA A 84 27.67 24.48 88.51
CA ALA A 84 26.99 23.20 88.52
C ALA A 84 25.52 23.40 88.95
N ILE A 85 24.60 23.02 88.08
CA ILE A 85 23.15 23.02 88.37
C ILE A 85 22.67 21.58 88.37
N GLN A 86 22.06 21.14 89.47
CA GLN A 86 21.28 19.91 89.52
C GLN A 86 19.80 20.25 89.46
N THR A 87 19.11 19.71 88.48
CA THR A 87 17.64 19.72 88.43
C THR A 87 17.06 18.41 88.96
N LYS A 88 15.84 18.46 89.46
CA LYS A 88 15.04 17.29 89.86
C LYS A 88 13.75 17.29 89.06
N LEU A 89 13.53 16.24 88.27
CA LEU A 89 12.23 15.90 87.71
C LEU A 89 11.58 14.77 88.53
N ILE A 90 10.25 14.74 88.60
CA ILE A 90 9.46 13.67 89.24
C ILE A 90 8.52 13.06 88.20
N ASN A 91 8.40 11.74 88.17
CA ASN A 91 7.57 10.92 87.28
C ASN A 91 7.91 11.00 85.78
N HIS A 92 8.95 11.74 85.40
CA HIS A 92 9.39 11.90 84.01
C HIS A 92 10.86 12.32 83.90
N TYR A 93 11.53 11.97 82.80
CA TYR A 93 12.88 12.45 82.47
C TYR A 93 12.93 13.01 81.04
N ASN A 94 13.47 14.21 80.88
CA ASN A 94 13.71 14.87 79.60
C ASN A 94 14.94 15.78 79.69
N ASN A 95 15.48 16.16 78.53
CA ASN A 95 16.53 17.17 78.46
C ASN A 95 16.01 18.53 78.90
N VAL A 96 16.84 19.25 79.65
CA VAL A 96 16.54 20.58 80.14
C VAL A 96 17.23 21.61 79.24
N TYR A 97 16.49 22.59 78.73
CA TYR A 97 17.02 23.69 77.92
C TYR A 97 17.52 24.79 78.83
N ILE A 98 18.73 25.27 78.57
CA ILE A 98 19.44 26.20 79.44
C ILE A 98 19.55 27.54 78.72
N HIS A 99 19.07 28.58 79.38
CA HIS A 99 19.23 29.96 78.95
C HIS A 99 20.00 30.73 80.01
N VAL A 100 20.97 31.50 79.55
CA VAL A 100 21.77 32.42 80.37
C VAL A 100 21.52 33.82 79.84
N ASP A 101 21.05 34.71 80.69
CA ASP A 101 20.72 36.10 80.36
C ASP A 101 19.83 36.23 79.11
N GLY A 102 18.88 35.29 78.96
CA GLY A 102 17.96 35.24 77.83
C GLY A 102 18.52 34.62 76.54
N LYS A 103 19.80 34.29 76.48
CA LYS A 103 20.39 33.57 75.34
C LYS A 103 20.38 32.07 75.58
N PHE A 104 19.94 31.31 74.59
CA PHE A 104 20.03 29.85 74.61
C PHE A 104 21.51 29.43 74.55
N VAL A 105 21.96 28.64 75.53
CA VAL A 105 23.38 28.21 75.63
C VAL A 105 23.58 26.71 75.49
N GLY A 106 22.51 25.91 75.51
CA GLY A 106 22.58 24.47 75.28
C GLY A 106 21.53 23.67 76.04
N LYS A 107 21.63 22.35 75.97
CA LYS A 107 20.78 21.41 76.71
C LYS A 107 21.58 20.69 77.80
N SER A 108 20.92 20.22 78.85
CA SER A 108 21.57 19.54 79.98
C SER A 108 22.43 18.33 79.57
N ASN A 109 22.08 17.63 78.49
CA ASN A 109 22.86 16.49 78.00
C ASN A 109 24.14 16.89 77.26
N ASP A 110 24.21 18.10 76.70
CA ASP A 110 25.40 18.58 75.99
C ASP A 110 26.57 18.84 76.96
N ILE A 111 26.24 19.03 78.26
CA ILE A 111 27.15 19.43 79.34
C ILE A 111 26.88 18.66 80.64
N LEU A 112 26.43 17.40 80.51
CA LEU A 112 26.06 16.53 81.62
C LEU A 112 27.28 16.15 82.47
N LEU A 113 27.18 16.33 83.79
CA LEU A 113 28.17 15.89 84.77
C LEU A 113 27.74 14.62 85.50
N LYS A 114 26.47 14.54 85.90
CA LYS A 114 25.95 13.42 86.69
C LYS A 114 24.46 13.22 86.45
N PHE A 115 24.02 11.97 86.46
CA PHE A 115 22.61 11.60 86.43
C PHE A 115 22.32 10.56 87.52
N GLU A 116 21.27 10.76 88.31
CA GLU A 116 20.82 9.83 89.35
C GLU A 116 19.30 9.64 89.29
N GLN A 117 18.83 8.40 89.37
CA GLN A 117 17.41 8.08 89.56
C GLN A 117 17.18 7.47 90.95
N LYS A 118 16.22 8.01 91.70
CA LYS A 118 15.81 7.50 93.03
C LYS A 118 14.28 7.39 93.08
N GLY A 119 13.78 6.17 92.82
CA GLY A 119 12.35 5.92 92.63
C GLY A 119 11.81 6.71 91.44
N GLU A 120 10.76 7.50 91.68
CA GLU A 120 10.13 8.38 90.68
C GLU A 120 10.89 9.69 90.42
N LYS A 121 12.01 9.95 91.11
CA LYS A 121 12.77 11.22 91.00
C LYS A 121 14.03 11.04 90.15
N TYR A 122 14.22 11.93 89.18
CA TYR A 122 15.37 12.00 88.29
C TYR A 122 16.17 13.27 88.55
N TYR A 123 17.43 13.12 88.91
CA TYR A 123 18.35 14.22 89.20
C TYR A 123 19.37 14.34 88.09
N THR A 124 19.44 15.50 87.44
CA THR A 124 20.37 15.77 86.34
C THR A 124 21.27 16.93 86.71
N THR A 125 22.57 16.68 86.84
CA THR A 125 23.57 17.71 87.12
C THR A 125 24.39 18.03 85.88
N PHE A 126 24.50 19.31 85.53
CA PHE A 126 25.26 19.80 84.38
C PHE A 126 26.04 21.08 84.70
N ALA A 127 27.12 21.35 83.94
CA ALA A 127 27.97 22.53 84.08
C ALA A 127 27.62 23.61 83.07
N ILE A 128 27.26 24.81 83.53
CA ILE A 128 27.10 25.98 82.67
C ILE A 128 28.46 26.66 82.51
N LYS A 129 28.91 26.79 81.25
CA LYS A 129 30.24 27.28 80.86
C LYS A 129 30.19 28.68 80.26
N TYR A 130 31.36 29.30 80.14
CA TYR A 130 31.59 30.56 79.43
C TYR A 130 30.76 31.73 79.97
N LEU A 131 30.45 31.70 81.27
CA LEU A 131 29.88 32.84 81.96
C LEU A 131 30.98 33.86 82.24
N THR A 132 30.65 35.13 82.02
CA THR A 132 31.51 36.24 82.46
C THR A 132 31.47 36.36 83.99
N PRO A 133 32.44 37.01 84.64
CA PRO A 133 32.29 37.38 86.04
C PRO A 133 31.09 38.33 86.23
N GLY A 134 30.31 38.12 87.28
CA GLY A 134 29.13 38.93 87.60
C GLY A 134 27.86 38.12 87.84
N LYS A 135 26.73 38.84 87.96
CA LYS A 135 25.41 38.24 88.21
C LYS A 135 24.80 37.78 86.90
N HIS A 136 24.48 36.49 86.81
CA HIS A 136 23.84 35.86 85.66
C HIS A 136 22.46 35.30 86.03
N HIS A 137 21.51 35.43 85.10
CA HIS A 137 20.20 34.79 85.18
C HIS A 137 20.24 33.44 84.46
N ILE A 138 20.13 32.35 85.22
CA ILE A 138 20.06 30.99 84.66
C ILE A 138 18.61 30.52 84.71
N GLU A 139 18.01 30.35 83.54
CA GLU A 139 16.69 29.74 83.38
C GLU A 139 16.84 28.34 82.80
N VAL A 140 16.21 27.37 83.47
CA VAL A 140 16.15 25.97 83.04
C VAL A 140 14.72 25.62 82.69
N ILE A 141 14.53 25.02 81.52
CA ILE A 141 13.21 24.74 80.97
C ILE A 141 13.11 23.24 80.66
N ALA A 142 12.13 22.56 81.25
CA ALA A 142 11.85 21.15 81.01
C ALA A 142 10.55 20.97 80.21
N ASP A 143 10.60 20.04 79.26
CA ASP A 143 9.45 19.61 78.46
C ASP A 143 8.61 18.56 79.22
N PRO A 144 7.26 18.59 79.10
CA PRO A 144 6.36 17.65 79.77
C PRO A 144 6.54 16.18 79.31
N PRO A 145 5.96 15.19 80.04
CA PRO A 145 6.04 13.76 79.74
C PRO A 145 5.42 13.26 78.42
N TYR A 146 4.83 14.13 77.59
CA TYR A 146 4.10 13.74 76.39
C TYR A 146 4.90 14.01 75.11
N SER A 147 4.92 13.03 74.21
CA SER A 147 5.66 13.07 72.93
C SER A 147 5.17 14.12 71.92
N ASP A 148 4.07 14.81 72.20
CA ASP A 148 3.50 15.88 71.37
C ASP A 148 3.72 17.29 71.94
N PHE A 149 4.43 17.42 73.07
CA PHE A 149 4.68 18.68 73.79
C PHE A 149 3.40 19.49 74.12
N SER A 150 2.24 18.84 74.17
CA SER A 150 0.94 19.50 74.39
C SER A 150 0.73 20.01 75.83
N GLY A 151 1.57 19.59 76.78
CA GLY A 151 1.60 20.12 78.15
C GLY A 151 2.41 21.43 78.28
N LYS A 152 2.11 22.25 79.29
CA LYS A 152 2.92 23.46 79.58
C LYS A 152 4.33 23.04 80.04
N ARG A 153 5.37 23.59 79.37
CA ARG A 153 6.75 23.51 79.85
C ARG A 153 6.84 24.04 81.28
N LYS A 154 7.53 23.32 82.15
CA LYS A 154 7.88 23.83 83.48
C LYS A 154 9.25 24.47 83.38
N LYS A 155 9.36 25.67 83.92
CA LYS A 155 10.63 26.39 84.02
C LYS A 155 10.91 26.72 85.46
N ASP A 156 12.18 26.70 85.79
CA ASP A 156 12.69 27.16 87.07
C ASP A 156 13.94 27.99 86.78
N TYR A 157 14.30 28.88 87.69
CA TYR A 157 15.42 29.77 87.48
C TYR A 157 16.11 30.09 88.80
N CYS A 158 17.37 30.44 88.69
CA CYS A 158 18.16 30.98 89.78
C CYS A 158 19.05 32.10 89.24
N TYR A 159 19.45 33.00 90.12
CA TYR A 159 20.55 33.90 89.82
C TYR A 159 21.83 33.31 90.39
N VAL A 160 22.92 33.50 89.69
CA VAL A 160 24.23 33.11 90.18
C VAL A 160 25.21 34.25 90.07
N ASN A 161 25.97 34.50 91.12
CA ASN A 161 27.06 35.45 91.09
C ASN A 161 28.34 34.68 90.81
N VAL A 162 28.82 34.74 89.57
CA VAL A 162 30.09 34.15 89.15
C VAL A 162 31.20 35.09 89.59
N PRO A 163 32.18 34.64 90.39
CA PRO A 163 33.26 35.49 90.86
C PRO A 163 34.22 35.80 89.70
N VAL A 164 35.04 36.83 89.89
CA VAL A 164 36.32 36.87 89.18
C VAL A 164 37.14 35.71 89.72
N PHE A 165 37.33 34.69 88.89
CA PHE A 165 37.96 33.45 89.30
C PHE A 165 39.37 33.40 88.73
N GLU A 166 40.35 33.28 89.64
CA GLU A 166 41.76 33.16 89.30
C GLU A 166 42.28 31.83 89.81
N ASP A 167 42.78 31.02 88.86
CA ASP A 167 43.62 29.88 89.15
C ASP A 167 44.91 29.98 88.33
N GLU A 168 45.89 29.14 88.67
CA GLU A 168 47.20 29.16 88.01
C GLU A 168 47.11 28.97 86.48
N LYS A 169 46.12 28.20 86.01
CA LYS A 169 45.93 27.93 84.57
C LYS A 169 45.32 29.14 83.87
N ILE A 170 44.33 29.80 84.48
CA ILE A 170 43.73 31.03 83.98
C ILE A 170 44.77 32.14 83.88
N LEU A 171 45.60 32.34 84.92
CA LEU A 171 46.65 33.35 84.90
C LEU A 171 47.70 33.07 83.81
N LYS A 172 48.12 31.82 83.63
CA LYS A 172 49.03 31.41 82.54
C LYS A 172 48.42 31.62 81.15
N SER A 173 47.15 31.29 80.95
CA SER A 173 46.47 31.52 79.66
C SER A 173 46.27 33.02 79.39
N ILE A 174 45.96 33.83 80.41
CA ILE A 174 45.92 35.29 80.30
C ILE A 174 47.29 35.86 79.91
N GLU A 175 48.37 35.35 80.49
CA GLU A 175 49.73 35.77 80.15
C GLU A 175 50.04 35.50 78.66
N LYS A 176 49.69 34.31 78.16
CA LYS A 176 49.83 33.97 76.74
C LYS A 176 48.94 34.84 75.84
N ILE A 177 47.70 35.13 76.25
CA ILE A 177 46.79 36.01 75.52
C ILE A 177 47.39 37.42 75.41
N ASN A 178 47.89 37.97 76.52
CA ASN A 178 48.53 39.30 76.52
C ASN A 178 49.81 39.36 75.67
N LYS A 179 50.55 38.24 75.57
CA LYS A 179 51.72 38.11 74.67
C LYS A 179 51.36 37.94 73.20
N GLY A 180 50.11 37.57 72.90
CA GLY A 180 49.64 37.24 71.56
C GLY A 180 50.01 35.83 71.10
N ASP A 181 50.31 34.92 72.03
CA ASP A 181 50.74 33.54 71.74
C ASP A 181 49.72 32.50 72.23
N ALA A 182 48.47 32.92 72.45
CA ALA A 182 47.41 32.05 72.95
C ALA A 182 46.94 31.04 71.91
N THR A 183 46.64 29.83 72.38
CA THR A 183 45.95 28.80 71.61
C THR A 183 44.43 28.89 71.81
N LEU A 184 43.66 28.15 71.01
CA LEU A 184 42.21 28.03 71.23
C LEU A 184 41.89 27.51 72.64
N ASP A 185 42.70 26.58 73.15
CA ASP A 185 42.54 26.05 74.50
C ASP A 185 42.79 27.13 75.57
N ASP A 186 43.77 28.03 75.36
CA ASP A 186 44.01 29.15 76.27
C ASP A 186 42.81 30.11 76.30
N TYR A 187 42.16 30.34 75.15
CA TYR A 187 40.91 31.10 75.08
C TYR A 187 39.75 30.38 75.79
N GLU A 188 39.64 29.07 75.64
CA GLU A 188 38.65 28.25 76.35
C GLU A 188 38.83 28.33 77.88
N ILE A 189 40.08 28.24 78.35
CA ILE A 189 40.45 28.36 79.76
C ILE A 189 40.01 29.71 80.32
N VAL A 190 40.19 30.79 79.57
CA VAL A 190 39.71 32.11 80.01
C VAL A 190 38.24 32.38 79.66
N GLY A 191 37.47 31.33 79.37
CA GLY A 191 36.01 31.37 79.23
C GLY A 191 35.51 31.86 77.87
N VAL A 192 36.36 32.01 76.86
CA VAL A 192 35.93 32.34 75.49
C VAL A 192 35.62 31.06 74.74
N ASN A 193 34.49 31.00 74.03
CA ASN A 193 34.13 29.85 73.22
C ASN A 193 35.07 29.72 71.99
N PRO A 194 35.88 28.65 71.85
CA PRO A 194 36.79 28.49 70.72
C PRO A 194 36.11 28.50 69.35
N SER A 195 34.85 28.06 69.27
CA SER A 195 34.14 27.95 67.99
C SER A 195 33.78 29.30 67.35
N THR A 196 33.90 30.41 68.09
CA THR A 196 33.67 31.75 67.55
C THR A 196 34.92 32.37 66.93
N ILE A 197 36.10 31.76 67.12
CA ILE A 197 37.39 32.27 66.64
C ILE A 197 37.69 31.68 65.26
N SER A 198 37.52 32.49 64.20
CA SER A 198 37.85 32.07 62.82
C SER A 198 39.29 32.35 62.40
N GLU A 199 39.95 33.33 63.03
CA GLU A 199 41.26 33.85 62.64
C GLU A 199 42.16 34.03 63.88
N ILE A 200 42.60 32.92 64.47
CA ILE A 200 43.34 32.94 65.74
C ILE A 200 44.60 33.81 65.69
N LYS A 201 45.34 33.80 64.57
CA LYS A 201 46.55 34.62 64.42
C LYS A 201 46.24 36.11 64.46
N LEU A 202 45.17 36.54 63.78
CA LEU A 202 44.75 37.94 63.76
C LEU A 202 44.17 38.37 65.11
N LEU A 203 43.41 37.47 65.75
CA LEU A 203 42.90 37.69 67.10
C LEU A 203 44.05 37.88 68.10
N ASN A 204 45.03 36.97 68.08
CA ASN A 204 46.24 37.02 68.90
C ASN A 204 47.00 38.33 68.71
N ASN A 205 47.20 38.76 67.46
CA ASN A 205 47.86 40.03 67.16
C ASN A 205 47.10 41.24 67.71
N ARG A 206 45.76 41.21 67.68
CA ARG A 206 44.92 42.33 68.13
C ARG A 206 44.72 42.40 69.63
N ILE A 207 44.69 41.26 70.30
CA ILE A 207 44.56 41.19 71.76
C ILE A 207 45.91 41.45 72.45
N LYS A 208 47.04 41.21 71.76
CA LYS A 208 48.39 41.48 72.27
C LYS A 208 48.49 42.92 72.77
N GLY A 209 48.97 43.09 74.01
CA GLY A 209 49.14 44.40 74.64
C GLY A 209 47.86 45.09 75.11
N GLN A 210 46.67 44.45 75.01
CA GLN A 210 45.42 44.98 75.59
C GLN A 210 45.37 44.83 77.13
N ASN A 211 46.39 44.21 77.75
CA ASN A 211 46.54 44.03 79.20
C ASN A 211 45.26 43.50 79.87
N VAL A 212 44.69 42.45 79.27
CA VAL A 212 43.51 41.78 79.81
C VAL A 212 43.85 41.02 81.09
N ASN A 213 42.86 40.90 81.97
CA ASN A 213 42.94 40.14 83.21
C ASN A 213 41.71 39.23 83.35
N ALA A 214 41.62 38.49 84.46
CA ALA A 214 40.55 37.51 84.65
C ALA A 214 39.15 38.14 84.66
N ALA A 215 39.04 39.44 84.96
CA ALA A 215 37.76 40.15 84.99
C ALA A 215 37.24 40.50 83.59
N ASN A 216 38.10 40.84 82.63
CA ASN A 216 37.68 41.44 81.34
C ASN A 216 38.08 40.66 80.07
N VAL A 217 39.00 39.68 80.16
CA VAL A 217 39.58 38.99 78.99
C VAL A 217 38.53 38.44 78.02
N GLN A 218 37.45 37.86 78.56
CA GLN A 218 36.41 37.23 77.75
C GLN A 218 35.64 38.26 76.91
N GLU A 219 35.31 39.42 77.48
CA GLU A 219 34.57 40.48 76.79
C GLU A 219 35.43 41.12 75.68
N THR A 220 36.69 41.44 76.00
CA THR A 220 37.62 42.05 75.05
C THR A 220 37.86 41.16 73.83
N VAL A 221 38.08 39.85 74.06
CA VAL A 221 38.31 38.89 72.97
C VAL A 221 37.08 38.77 72.06
N ASN A 222 35.87 38.67 72.61
CA ASN A 222 34.64 38.59 71.82
C ASN A 222 34.39 39.84 70.95
N LYS A 223 34.77 41.03 71.43
CA LYS A 223 34.70 42.27 70.65
C LYS A 223 35.63 42.23 69.44
N ILE A 224 36.86 41.77 69.62
CA ILE A 224 37.85 41.69 68.53
C ILE A 224 37.44 40.66 67.48
N ILE A 225 36.92 39.50 67.89
CA ILE A 225 36.38 38.48 66.96
C ILE A 225 35.34 39.09 66.02
N SER A 226 34.42 39.88 66.56
CA SER A 226 33.36 40.53 65.77
C SER A 226 33.92 41.52 64.75
N GLN A 227 34.96 42.29 65.11
CA GLN A 227 35.62 43.22 64.20
C GLN A 227 36.33 42.51 63.03
N ILE A 228 37.01 41.39 63.30
CA ILE A 228 37.70 40.60 62.27
C ILE A 228 36.70 40.06 61.23
N LYS A 229 35.52 39.62 61.69
CA LYS A 229 34.49 39.06 60.82
C LYS A 229 33.99 40.08 59.78
N GLU A 230 33.77 41.33 60.19
CA GLU A 230 33.32 42.39 59.28
C GLU A 230 34.40 42.80 58.27
N GLU A 231 35.67 42.84 58.68
CA GLU A 231 36.78 43.12 57.78
C GLU A 231 36.94 42.07 56.69
N LYS A 232 36.83 40.78 57.04
CA LYS A 232 36.90 39.69 56.06
C LYS A 232 35.74 39.72 55.07
N ARG A 233 34.57 40.17 55.50
CA ARG A 233 33.42 40.38 54.62
C ARG A 233 33.67 41.51 53.62
N LEU A 234 34.30 42.60 54.05
CA LEU A 234 34.69 43.72 53.20
C LEU A 234 35.74 43.31 52.14
N GLU A 235 36.77 42.58 52.56
CA GLU A 235 37.85 42.07 51.68
C GLU A 235 37.29 41.21 50.54
N GLN A 236 36.35 40.30 50.85
CA GLN A 236 35.72 39.43 49.86
C GLN A 236 34.88 40.20 48.83
N ALA A 237 34.14 41.23 49.27
CA ALA A 237 33.33 42.05 48.37
C ALA A 237 34.20 42.80 47.36
N PHE A 238 35.29 43.44 47.81
CA PHE A 238 36.24 44.11 46.90
C PHE A 238 36.86 43.16 45.88
N LYS A 239 37.22 41.94 46.30
CA LYS A 239 37.81 40.94 45.42
C LYS A 239 36.87 40.57 44.28
N LYS A 240 35.62 40.23 44.58
CA LYS A 240 34.63 39.86 43.54
C LYS A 240 34.34 41.00 42.56
N ILE A 241 34.25 42.23 43.05
CA ILE A 241 34.02 43.41 42.22
C ILE A 241 35.18 43.59 41.24
N ASN A 242 36.42 43.54 41.73
CA ASN A 242 37.61 43.62 40.90
C ASN A 242 37.73 42.48 39.87
N GLU A 243 37.23 41.31 40.19
CA GLU A 243 37.14 40.19 39.24
C GLU A 243 36.04 40.38 38.18
N GLY A 244 35.24 41.45 38.26
CA GLY A 244 34.14 41.72 37.33
C GLY A 244 32.93 40.80 37.54
N ILE A 245 32.78 40.24 38.75
CA ILE A 245 31.71 39.28 39.10
C ILE A 245 30.95 39.69 40.36
N GLY A 246 31.09 40.94 40.80
CA GLY A 246 30.39 41.46 41.98
C GLY A 246 28.88 41.43 41.81
N ASP A 247 28.17 41.12 42.89
CA ASP A 247 26.71 41.25 42.99
C ASP A 247 26.32 42.57 43.68
N THR A 248 25.03 42.93 43.64
CA THR A 248 24.53 44.18 44.24
C THR A 248 24.83 44.30 45.74
N ASN A 249 24.92 43.18 46.46
CA ASN A 249 25.24 43.16 47.87
C ASN A 249 26.74 43.37 48.12
N ASP A 250 27.62 42.86 47.25
CA ASP A 250 29.06 43.15 47.31
C ASP A 250 29.31 44.67 47.17
N TYR A 251 28.66 45.34 46.22
CA TYR A 251 28.76 46.81 46.08
C TYR A 251 28.23 47.55 47.30
N LYS A 252 27.11 47.08 47.88
CA LYS A 252 26.56 47.64 49.11
C LYS A 252 27.50 47.48 50.31
N ILE A 253 28.18 46.35 50.44
CA ILE A 253 29.16 46.08 51.51
C ILE A 253 30.31 47.09 51.49
N ILE A 254 30.80 47.48 50.30
CA ILE A 254 31.84 48.50 50.17
C ILE A 254 31.30 49.94 50.21
N GLY A 255 29.98 50.10 50.39
CA GLY A 255 29.31 51.39 50.50
C GLY A 255 29.12 52.12 49.18
N ILE A 256 28.98 51.39 48.07
CA ILE A 256 28.54 51.93 46.78
C ILE A 256 27.06 51.57 46.60
N GLU A 257 26.21 52.60 46.60
CA GLU A 257 24.76 52.46 46.50
C GLU A 257 24.25 52.75 45.08
N ASN A 258 22.96 52.50 44.81
CA ASN A 258 22.31 52.70 43.50
C ASN A 258 22.78 51.76 42.38
N ILE A 259 23.40 50.62 42.71
CA ILE A 259 23.61 49.54 41.75
C ILE A 259 22.29 48.77 41.59
N THR A 260 21.82 48.65 40.35
CA THR A 260 20.61 47.90 40.01
C THR A 260 20.98 46.72 39.13
N SER A 261 20.06 45.77 38.98
CA SER A 261 20.24 44.67 38.02
C SER A 261 20.39 45.15 36.57
N SER A 262 19.98 46.39 36.25
CA SER A 262 20.01 46.94 34.89
C SER A 262 21.33 47.59 34.49
N ASN A 263 22.24 47.87 35.44
CA ASN A 263 23.57 48.42 35.14
C ASN A 263 24.70 47.52 35.64
N LEU A 264 24.40 46.51 36.46
CA LEU A 264 25.38 45.62 37.07
C LEU A 264 26.29 44.93 36.05
N LYS A 265 25.73 44.46 34.93
CA LYS A 265 26.49 43.70 33.93
C LYS A 265 27.50 44.59 33.22
N GLU A 266 27.06 45.73 32.70
CA GLU A 266 27.89 46.71 32.01
C GLU A 266 28.93 47.30 32.96
N LEU A 267 28.56 47.54 34.23
CA LEU A 267 29.46 48.00 35.27
C LEU A 267 30.57 46.99 35.55
N ASN A 268 30.22 45.72 35.76
CA ASN A 268 31.18 44.64 36.00
C ASN A 268 32.18 44.50 34.83
N ILE A 269 31.71 44.66 33.58
CA ILE A 269 32.56 44.65 32.39
C ILE A 269 33.49 45.88 32.35
N ALA A 270 32.95 47.07 32.61
CA ALA A 270 33.74 48.30 32.65
C ALA A 270 34.83 48.24 33.74
N ILE A 271 34.52 47.67 34.90
CA ILE A 271 35.47 47.43 36.00
C ILE A 271 36.56 46.44 35.59
N LYS A 272 36.18 45.33 34.95
CA LYS A 272 37.13 44.35 34.40
C LYS A 272 38.10 45.01 33.43
N PHE A 273 37.61 45.83 32.48
CA PHE A 273 38.45 46.56 31.52
C PHE A 273 39.34 47.61 32.17
N ALA A 274 38.79 48.39 33.11
CA ALA A 274 39.56 49.39 33.85
C ALA A 274 40.67 48.74 34.67
N ARG A 275 40.39 47.63 35.35
CA ARG A 275 41.38 46.84 36.10
C ARG A 275 42.46 46.26 35.18
N GLN A 276 42.08 45.69 34.05
CA GLN A 276 43.04 45.17 33.06
C GLN A 276 43.97 46.28 32.54
N THR A 277 43.42 47.47 32.29
CA THR A 277 44.20 48.64 31.86
C THR A 277 45.14 49.12 32.96
N LYS A 278 44.66 49.16 34.22
CA LYS A 278 45.44 49.57 35.39
C LYS A 278 46.51 48.55 35.80
N GLN A 279 46.30 47.27 35.49
CA GLN A 279 47.14 46.13 35.90
C GLN A 279 47.23 45.92 37.43
N SER A 280 46.28 46.46 38.19
CA SER A 280 46.15 46.24 39.64
C SER A 280 44.68 46.35 40.06
N ASP A 281 44.36 45.89 41.26
CA ASP A 281 43.01 46.08 41.82
C ASP A 281 42.65 47.57 41.94
N LEU A 282 41.36 47.84 41.74
CA LEU A 282 40.73 49.14 41.81
C LEU A 282 40.32 49.45 43.25
N THR A 283 40.50 50.72 43.63
CA THR A 283 40.04 51.28 44.89
C THR A 283 38.54 51.58 44.81
N LYS A 284 37.93 51.86 45.97
CA LYS A 284 36.53 52.28 46.04
C LYS A 284 36.25 53.49 45.14
N ASP A 285 37.06 54.53 45.23
CA ASP A 285 36.87 55.78 44.51
C ASP A 285 36.95 55.58 42.99
N GLU A 286 37.84 54.69 42.53
CA GLU A 286 37.95 54.33 41.12
C GLU A 286 36.71 53.58 40.63
N ILE A 287 36.18 52.64 41.43
CA ILE A 287 34.95 51.91 41.12
C ILE A 287 33.75 52.87 41.07
N GLU A 288 33.64 53.81 42.01
CA GLU A 288 32.60 54.84 42.01
C GLU A 288 32.70 55.75 40.78
N LEU A 289 33.91 56.13 40.37
CA LEU A 289 34.13 56.94 39.17
C LEU A 289 33.72 56.19 37.89
N ILE A 290 34.04 54.89 37.80
CA ILE A 290 33.60 54.04 36.68
C ILE A 290 32.08 53.99 36.61
N MET A 291 31.42 53.76 37.76
CA MET A 291 29.95 53.76 37.85
C MET A 291 29.34 55.07 37.37
N LYS A 292 29.89 56.22 37.79
CA LYS A 292 29.41 57.55 37.39
C LYS A 292 29.58 57.79 35.89
N ASN A 293 30.68 57.33 35.30
CA ASN A 293 30.99 57.53 33.88
C ASN A 293 30.39 56.46 32.96
N LEU A 294 29.82 55.38 33.51
CA LEU A 294 29.28 54.25 32.75
C LEU A 294 28.30 54.68 31.63
N PRO A 295 27.34 55.60 31.83
CA PRO A 295 26.45 56.03 30.75
C PRO A 295 27.17 56.67 29.55
N GLN A 296 28.23 57.44 29.80
CA GLN A 296 29.04 58.05 28.75
C GLN A 296 29.89 57.01 28.00
N GLN A 297 30.43 56.02 28.72
CA GLN A 297 31.17 54.91 28.10
C GLN A 297 30.28 54.09 27.16
N ILE A 298 29.07 53.75 27.61
CA ILE A 298 28.07 53.06 26.78
C ILE A 298 27.74 53.90 25.53
N GLN A 299 27.44 55.18 25.70
CA GLN A 299 27.13 56.08 24.58
C GLN A 299 28.27 56.16 23.56
N LYS A 300 29.53 56.22 24.02
CA LYS A 300 30.71 56.22 23.15
C LYS A 300 30.82 54.91 22.36
N SER A 301 30.60 53.75 22.98
CA SER A 301 30.60 52.47 22.27
C SER A 301 29.49 52.40 21.21
N PHE A 302 28.30 52.94 21.50
CA PHE A 302 27.24 53.10 20.49
C PHE A 302 27.66 53.98 19.30
N GLU A 303 28.38 55.07 19.55
CA GLU A 303 28.87 55.99 18.50
C GLU A 303 29.91 55.32 17.59
N VAL A 304 30.90 54.63 18.16
CA VAL A 304 31.92 53.95 17.35
C VAL A 304 31.37 52.76 16.58
N VAL A 305 30.35 52.05 17.10
CA VAL A 305 29.62 51.02 16.33
C VAL A 305 28.94 51.65 15.13
N ASN A 306 28.20 52.76 15.33
CA ASN A 306 27.53 53.47 14.24
C ASN A 306 28.52 54.12 13.26
N ALA A 307 29.74 54.43 13.68
CA ALA A 307 30.82 54.90 12.80
C ALA A 307 31.48 53.75 12.00
N GLY A 308 31.26 52.49 12.41
CA GLY A 308 31.92 51.31 11.85
C GLY A 308 33.38 51.17 12.28
N THR A 309 33.73 51.69 13.46
CA THR A 309 35.11 51.69 14.00
C THR A 309 35.19 51.06 15.40
N ALA A 310 34.16 50.33 15.83
CA ALA A 310 34.12 49.68 17.13
C ALA A 310 35.18 48.58 17.28
N THR A 311 35.64 48.39 18.50
CA THR A 311 36.55 47.31 18.93
C THR A 311 35.75 46.14 19.52
N LEU A 312 36.42 45.03 19.85
CA LEU A 312 35.76 43.91 20.55
C LEU A 312 35.27 44.33 21.94
N ASP A 313 36.03 45.17 22.64
CA ASP A 313 35.69 45.68 23.96
C ASP A 313 34.43 46.54 23.91
N ASP A 314 34.24 47.33 22.85
CA ASP A 314 33.01 48.11 22.65
C ASP A 314 31.77 47.22 22.53
N TYR A 315 31.86 46.11 21.78
CA TYR A 315 30.76 45.15 21.65
C TYR A 315 30.50 44.38 22.95
N GLU A 316 31.56 43.97 23.67
CA GLU A 316 31.41 43.30 24.97
C GLU A 316 30.75 44.25 26.00
N LEU A 317 31.16 45.52 26.06
CA LEU A 317 30.60 46.52 26.97
C LEU A 317 29.10 46.74 26.76
N ILE A 318 28.66 46.90 25.52
CA ILE A 318 27.23 47.08 25.20
C ILE A 318 26.46 45.76 25.11
N GLY A 319 27.13 44.63 25.39
CA GLY A 319 26.51 43.31 25.47
C GLY A 319 26.16 42.66 24.14
N VAL A 320 26.74 43.11 23.02
CA VAL A 320 26.63 42.44 21.72
C VAL A 320 27.63 41.29 21.65
N THR A 321 27.14 40.10 21.37
CA THR A 321 27.92 38.85 21.38
C THR A 321 28.12 38.29 19.98
N GLY A 322 29.09 37.39 19.81
CA GLY A 322 29.39 36.72 18.54
C GLY A 322 30.32 37.50 17.60
N VAL A 323 30.67 38.73 17.96
CA VAL A 323 31.72 39.49 17.28
C VAL A 323 33.09 38.93 17.71
N THR A 324 33.94 38.67 16.74
CA THR A 324 35.27 38.07 16.90
C THR A 324 36.28 38.85 16.07
N GLY A 325 37.58 38.68 16.31
CA GLY A 325 38.60 39.34 15.49
C GLY A 325 38.47 39.07 13.98
N VAL A 326 37.95 37.90 13.60
CA VAL A 326 37.78 37.50 12.19
C VAL A 326 36.63 38.25 11.52
N ASN A 327 35.49 38.39 12.19
CA ASN A 327 34.29 39.01 11.62
C ASN A 327 34.11 40.49 12.01
N LEU A 328 35.02 41.06 12.82
CA LEU A 328 34.90 42.43 13.34
C LEU A 328 34.73 43.47 12.24
N VAL A 329 35.56 43.39 11.19
CA VAL A 329 35.49 44.32 10.05
C VAL A 329 34.15 44.19 9.32
N ASP A 330 33.69 42.97 9.08
CA ASP A 330 32.44 42.68 8.37
C ASP A 330 31.21 43.14 9.18
N VAL A 331 31.23 42.94 10.50
CA VAL A 331 30.17 43.41 11.41
C VAL A 331 30.17 44.94 11.50
N ASN A 332 31.34 45.56 11.68
CA ASN A 332 31.49 47.02 11.70
C ASN A 332 30.97 47.66 10.41
N GLU A 333 31.31 47.08 9.24
CA GLU A 333 30.80 47.55 7.96
C GLU A 333 29.26 47.49 7.90
N SER A 334 28.66 46.42 8.42
CA SER A 334 27.21 46.22 8.36
C SER A 334 26.40 47.17 9.25
N LEU A 335 26.94 47.56 10.40
CA LEU A 335 26.30 48.44 11.38
C LEU A 335 26.57 49.93 11.12
N LYS A 336 27.54 50.24 10.24
CA LYS A 336 27.94 51.61 9.91
C LYS A 336 26.78 52.43 9.36
N GLY A 337 26.60 53.63 9.91
CA GLY A 337 25.61 54.62 9.47
C GLY A 337 24.16 54.30 9.83
N LYS A 338 23.91 53.27 10.65
CA LYS A 338 22.55 52.81 11.00
C LYS A 338 21.88 53.56 12.15
N GLY A 339 22.65 54.31 12.95
CA GLY A 339 22.13 55.14 14.03
C GLY A 339 21.43 54.34 15.14
N HIS A 340 21.88 53.12 15.40
CA HIS A 340 21.32 52.25 16.42
C HIS A 340 21.44 52.88 17.81
N LYS A 341 20.37 52.80 18.61
CA LYS A 341 20.31 53.23 20.02
C LYS A 341 19.89 52.10 20.97
N VAL A 342 19.65 50.91 20.44
CA VAL A 342 19.10 49.77 21.16
C VAL A 342 19.92 48.53 20.85
N VAL A 343 20.47 47.89 21.89
CA VAL A 343 21.35 46.72 21.79
C VAL A 343 20.70 45.58 21.01
N SER A 344 19.42 45.29 21.26
CA SER A 344 18.73 44.18 20.58
C SER A 344 18.64 44.36 19.06
N LYS A 345 18.49 45.60 18.58
CA LYS A 345 18.52 45.90 17.14
C LYS A 345 19.91 45.69 16.55
N MET A 346 20.95 46.18 17.22
CA MET A 346 22.35 45.93 16.81
C MET A 346 22.67 44.45 16.76
N GLN A 347 22.35 43.71 17.82
CA GLN A 347 22.59 42.27 17.91
C GLN A 347 21.88 41.52 16.77
N SER A 348 20.66 41.91 16.41
CA SER A 348 19.92 41.29 15.30
C SER A 348 20.62 41.49 13.95
N GLU A 349 21.12 42.70 13.68
CA GLU A 349 21.84 42.99 12.44
C GLU A 349 23.22 42.31 12.41
N ALA A 350 23.98 42.37 13.51
CA ALA A 350 25.24 41.65 13.66
C ALA A 350 25.04 40.14 13.45
N ASN A 351 24.02 39.55 14.07
CA ASN A 351 23.68 38.13 13.91
C ASN A 351 23.41 37.76 12.45
N THR A 352 22.82 38.66 11.65
CA THR A 352 22.53 38.39 10.24
C THR A 352 23.82 38.15 9.45
N ILE A 353 24.84 38.98 9.67
CA ILE A 353 26.15 38.85 9.02
C ILE A 353 26.93 37.66 9.59
N ILE A 354 27.01 37.53 10.92
CA ILE A 354 27.72 36.45 11.60
C ILE A 354 27.19 35.08 11.16
N ASN A 355 25.86 34.90 11.17
CA ASN A 355 25.24 33.64 10.77
C ASN A 355 25.45 33.34 9.28
N SER A 356 25.45 34.38 8.43
CA SER A 356 25.67 34.22 6.99
C SER A 356 27.11 33.82 6.70
N LEU A 357 28.10 34.50 7.29
CA LEU A 357 29.53 34.13 7.18
C LEU A 357 29.78 32.71 7.68
N ASN A 358 29.23 32.35 8.85
CA ASN A 358 29.37 31.00 9.42
C ASN A 358 28.77 29.93 8.49
N SER A 359 27.62 30.21 7.89
CA SER A 359 26.95 29.29 6.97
C SER A 359 27.73 29.11 5.66
N ILE A 360 28.24 30.21 5.10
CA ILE A 360 29.06 30.20 3.88
C ILE A 360 30.36 29.43 4.10
N ASN A 361 31.07 29.66 5.21
CA ASN A 361 32.30 28.95 5.57
C ASN A 361 32.09 27.45 5.82
N LYS A 362 30.87 27.04 6.20
CA LYS A 362 30.47 25.63 6.28
C LYS A 362 30.14 25.01 4.93
N GLY A 363 30.10 25.79 3.85
CA GLY A 363 29.77 25.32 2.50
C GLY A 363 28.27 25.19 2.25
N TYR A 364 27.42 25.92 2.98
CA TYR A 364 25.98 25.89 2.73
C TYR A 364 25.60 26.64 1.45
N THR A 365 24.65 26.08 0.69
CA THR A 365 24.32 26.52 -0.67
C THR A 365 23.10 27.44 -0.75
N SER A 366 22.85 28.26 0.28
CA SER A 366 21.78 29.28 0.21
C SER A 366 22.33 30.58 -0.35
N THR A 367 21.72 31.08 -1.43
CA THR A 367 22.06 32.38 -2.03
C THR A 367 21.77 33.55 -1.08
N SER A 368 20.83 33.39 -0.13
CA SER A 368 20.51 34.42 0.85
C SER A 368 21.69 34.77 1.76
N TYR A 369 22.54 33.81 2.11
CA TYR A 369 23.71 34.09 2.94
C TYR A 369 24.70 35.02 2.23
N TYR A 370 24.95 34.78 0.94
CA TYR A 370 25.83 35.63 0.13
C TYR A 370 25.23 37.02 -0.05
N LYS A 371 23.92 37.10 -0.32
CA LYS A 371 23.20 38.38 -0.43
C LYS A 371 23.25 39.19 0.87
N ASN A 372 23.11 38.54 2.03
CA ASN A 372 23.16 39.21 3.33
C ASN A 372 24.51 39.89 3.60
N ILE A 373 25.61 39.31 3.09
CA ILE A 373 26.95 39.93 3.17
C ILE A 373 27.27 40.83 1.97
N GLY A 374 26.29 41.11 1.10
CA GLY A 374 26.43 42.03 -0.04
C GLY A 374 26.98 41.43 -1.32
N ILE A 375 27.16 40.11 -1.41
CA ILE A 375 27.61 39.43 -2.64
C ILE A 375 26.39 38.97 -3.44
N THR A 376 26.10 39.65 -4.54
CA THR A 376 24.86 39.47 -5.34
C THR A 376 25.05 38.65 -6.62
N THR A 377 26.28 38.36 -7.02
CA THR A 377 26.62 37.57 -8.22
C THR A 377 26.37 36.07 -8.04
N VAL A 378 26.19 35.61 -6.79
CA VAL A 378 25.91 34.22 -6.46
C VAL A 378 24.42 33.91 -6.66
N ASN A 379 24.12 32.91 -7.47
CA ASN A 379 22.78 32.48 -7.85
C ASN A 379 22.68 30.95 -7.89
N SER A 380 21.51 30.41 -8.26
CA SER A 380 21.27 28.96 -8.27
C SER A 380 22.17 28.17 -9.22
N ASP A 381 22.70 28.79 -10.28
CA ASP A 381 23.54 28.12 -11.27
C ASP A 381 24.98 27.93 -10.78
N ASN A 382 25.51 28.88 -9.99
CA ASN A 382 26.92 28.88 -9.58
C ASN A 382 27.16 28.53 -8.09
N ILE A 383 26.12 28.58 -7.24
CA ILE A 383 26.23 28.42 -5.79
C ILE A 383 26.91 27.11 -5.36
N LYS A 384 26.70 26.00 -6.08
CA LYS A 384 27.30 24.70 -5.72
C LYS A 384 28.81 24.71 -5.88
N ALA A 385 29.30 25.18 -7.02
CA ALA A 385 30.74 25.31 -7.29
C ALA A 385 31.39 26.28 -6.30
N ILE A 386 30.75 27.43 -6.07
CA ILE A 386 31.22 28.46 -5.15
C ILE A 386 31.28 27.95 -3.70
N ALA A 387 30.22 27.31 -3.21
CA ALA A 387 30.19 26.79 -1.85
C ALA A 387 31.25 25.69 -1.62
N LYS A 388 31.50 24.83 -2.63
CA LYS A 388 32.59 23.84 -2.60
C LYS A 388 33.97 24.52 -2.52
N ALA A 389 34.20 25.54 -3.35
CA ALA A 389 35.45 26.30 -3.37
C ALA A 389 35.70 27.07 -2.06
N VAL A 390 34.68 27.77 -1.54
CA VAL A 390 34.75 28.49 -0.26
C VAL A 390 35.06 27.53 0.88
N LYS A 391 34.35 26.40 0.97
CA LYS A 391 34.62 25.39 2.01
C LYS A 391 36.04 24.86 1.90
N GLY A 392 36.50 24.54 0.69
CA GLY A 392 37.88 24.10 0.44
C GLY A 392 38.91 25.12 0.91
N ALA A 393 38.74 26.38 0.54
CA ALA A 393 39.64 27.47 0.95
C ALA A 393 39.64 27.68 2.48
N ARG A 394 38.47 27.64 3.12
CA ARG A 394 38.35 27.69 4.58
C ARG A 394 39.07 26.52 5.23
N ASP A 395 38.85 25.30 4.75
CA ASP A 395 39.46 24.08 5.29
C ASP A 395 40.99 24.09 5.14
N VAL A 396 41.53 24.77 4.12
CA VAL A 396 42.96 25.04 3.97
C VAL A 396 43.44 26.11 4.96
N LYS A 397 42.72 27.23 5.09
CA LYS A 397 43.07 28.35 5.98
C LYS A 397 42.96 28.00 7.47
N LYS A 398 42.15 27.00 7.84
CA LYS A 398 41.84 26.55 9.22
C LYS A 398 41.10 27.54 10.11
N VAL A 399 40.79 28.73 9.61
CA VAL A 399 39.93 29.74 10.25
C VAL A 399 38.88 30.20 9.23
N ASP A 400 37.78 30.78 9.73
CA ASP A 400 36.73 31.28 8.86
C ASP A 400 37.25 32.41 7.94
N LEU A 401 36.73 32.40 6.71
CA LEU A 401 36.99 33.41 5.69
C LEU A 401 36.14 34.65 5.95
N THR A 402 36.75 35.81 5.76
CA THR A 402 36.09 37.12 5.78
C THR A 402 35.25 37.33 4.52
N LYS A 403 34.34 38.30 4.53
CA LYS A 403 33.55 38.67 3.33
C LYS A 403 34.44 38.95 2.11
N ALA A 404 35.57 39.65 2.30
CA ALA A 404 36.48 40.02 1.21
C ALA A 404 37.12 38.78 0.56
N GLU A 405 37.55 37.81 1.36
CA GLU A 405 38.12 36.55 0.87
C GLU A 405 37.07 35.70 0.16
N ILE A 406 35.85 35.63 0.70
CA ILE A 406 34.72 34.96 0.04
C ILE A 406 34.44 35.61 -1.32
N ASN A 407 34.41 36.94 -1.39
CA ASN A 407 34.14 37.65 -2.65
C ASN A 407 35.23 37.41 -3.70
N LYS A 408 36.50 37.28 -3.28
CA LYS A 408 37.60 36.90 -4.17
C LYS A 408 37.37 35.51 -4.79
N ILE A 409 37.07 34.52 -3.96
CA ILE A 409 36.79 33.14 -4.41
C ILE A 409 35.58 33.11 -5.35
N VAL A 410 34.52 33.86 -5.03
CA VAL A 410 33.33 33.98 -5.89
C VAL A 410 33.72 34.44 -7.29
N ASN A 411 34.52 35.49 -7.41
CA ASN A 411 34.95 36.01 -8.71
C ASN A 411 35.86 35.04 -9.48
N GLU A 412 36.76 34.34 -8.78
CA GLU A 412 37.61 33.30 -9.39
C GLU A 412 36.77 32.16 -9.99
N VAL A 413 35.84 31.60 -9.21
CA VAL A 413 34.96 30.51 -9.66
C VAL A 413 34.06 30.95 -10.82
N LEU A 414 33.56 32.19 -10.81
CA LEU A 414 32.77 32.72 -11.93
C LEU A 414 33.58 32.76 -13.23
N GLY A 415 34.86 33.16 -13.17
CA GLY A 415 35.75 33.14 -14.32
C GLY A 415 36.06 31.72 -14.82
N GLU A 416 36.17 30.74 -13.92
CA GLU A 416 36.32 29.32 -14.29
C GLU A 416 35.07 28.77 -14.96
N ILE A 417 33.87 29.08 -14.44
CA ILE A 417 32.59 28.69 -15.06
C ILE A 417 32.47 29.29 -16.47
N GLU A 418 32.88 30.54 -16.66
CA GLU A 418 32.89 31.16 -17.99
C GLU A 418 33.84 30.45 -18.97
N LYS A 419 35.04 30.06 -18.52
CA LYS A 419 35.96 29.24 -19.32
C LYS A 419 35.36 27.89 -19.70
N SER A 420 34.71 27.21 -18.75
CA SER A 420 34.03 25.95 -19.02
C SER A 420 32.88 26.11 -20.03
N PHE A 421 32.08 27.19 -19.95
CA PHE A 421 31.09 27.47 -20.99
C PHE A 421 31.72 27.68 -22.37
N ASN A 422 32.83 28.41 -22.45
CA ASN A 422 33.54 28.60 -23.72
C ASN A 422 34.03 27.26 -24.30
N ALA A 423 34.57 26.37 -23.45
CA ALA A 423 35.00 25.03 -23.86
C ALA A 423 33.81 24.15 -24.31
N VAL A 424 32.68 24.18 -23.60
CA VAL A 424 31.44 23.48 -23.99
C VAL A 424 30.95 23.97 -25.35
N ASN A 425 30.88 25.28 -25.54
CA ASN A 425 30.43 25.88 -26.79
C ASN A 425 31.40 25.61 -27.96
N ALA A 426 32.70 25.46 -27.69
CA ALA A 426 33.69 25.03 -28.70
C ALA A 426 33.63 23.53 -29.01
N GLY A 427 32.98 22.73 -28.16
CA GLY A 427 33.00 21.27 -28.21
C GLY A 427 34.33 20.68 -27.77
N THR A 428 35.07 21.38 -26.90
CA THR A 428 36.41 21.00 -26.39
C THR A 428 36.46 20.91 -24.87
N ALA A 429 35.32 20.91 -24.18
CA ALA A 429 35.26 20.77 -22.72
C ALA A 429 35.86 19.45 -22.25
N ALA A 430 36.61 19.50 -21.15
CA ALA A 430 37.14 18.35 -20.45
C ALA A 430 36.15 17.84 -19.39
N LEU A 431 36.44 16.69 -18.78
CA LEU A 431 35.62 16.15 -17.68
C LEU A 431 35.51 17.12 -16.50
N SER A 432 36.59 17.85 -16.18
CA SER A 432 36.62 18.84 -15.11
C SER A 432 35.69 20.03 -15.37
N ASP A 433 35.51 20.43 -16.63
CA ASP A 433 34.59 21.51 -16.99
C ASP A 433 33.15 21.10 -16.67
N TYR A 434 32.77 19.89 -17.06
CA TYR A 434 31.46 19.33 -16.76
C TYR A 434 31.25 19.12 -15.25
N GLU A 435 32.26 18.67 -14.52
CA GLU A 435 32.19 18.55 -13.05
C GLU A 435 31.97 19.93 -12.39
N LEU A 436 32.70 20.96 -12.84
CA LEU A 436 32.60 22.33 -12.29
C LEU A 436 31.19 22.89 -12.44
N ILE A 437 30.58 22.72 -13.62
CA ILE A 437 29.20 23.14 -13.89
C ILE A 437 28.16 22.06 -13.48
N GLY A 438 28.58 21.03 -12.73
CA GLY A 438 27.70 20.06 -12.09
C GLY A 438 26.96 19.09 -13.04
N VAL A 439 27.47 18.87 -14.25
CA VAL A 439 26.97 17.85 -15.17
C VAL A 439 27.58 16.49 -14.78
N THR A 440 26.73 15.57 -14.34
CA THR A 440 27.14 14.23 -13.90
C THR A 440 26.97 13.21 -15.03
N GLY A 441 27.78 12.15 -15.04
CA GLY A 441 27.65 11.04 -16.00
C GLY A 441 28.35 11.25 -17.34
N VAL A 442 29.08 12.35 -17.49
CA VAL A 442 30.08 12.48 -18.56
C VAL A 442 31.28 11.62 -18.17
N THR A 443 31.73 10.78 -19.09
CA THR A 443 32.84 9.84 -18.94
C THR A 443 33.73 9.96 -20.16
N GLU A 444 34.93 9.38 -20.13
CA GLU A 444 35.83 9.38 -21.30
C GLU A 444 35.17 8.80 -22.56
N VAL A 445 34.29 7.80 -22.40
CA VAL A 445 33.59 7.13 -23.51
C VAL A 445 32.59 8.05 -24.20
N ASN A 446 31.79 8.81 -23.45
CA ASN A 446 30.72 9.66 -24.00
C ASN A 446 31.11 11.14 -24.12
N LEU A 447 32.31 11.54 -23.71
CA LEU A 447 32.77 12.94 -23.70
C LEU A 447 32.69 13.56 -25.10
N VAL A 448 33.15 12.86 -26.12
CA VAL A 448 33.11 13.32 -27.51
C VAL A 448 31.67 13.54 -27.96
N ASP A 449 30.78 12.60 -27.66
CA ASP A 449 29.36 12.66 -28.05
C ASP A 449 28.63 13.83 -27.35
N VAL A 450 28.92 14.06 -26.07
CA VAL A 450 28.35 15.18 -25.30
C VAL A 450 28.90 16.52 -25.81
N ASN A 451 30.22 16.61 -26.04
CA ASN A 451 30.84 17.80 -26.61
C ASN A 451 30.28 18.15 -27.99
N GLU A 452 30.11 17.15 -28.86
CA GLU A 452 29.52 17.34 -30.19
C GLU A 452 28.09 17.87 -30.07
N ALA A 453 27.28 17.32 -29.16
CA ALA A 453 25.88 17.70 -28.99
C ALA A 453 25.69 19.12 -28.43
N LEU A 454 26.66 19.65 -27.67
CA LEU A 454 26.58 20.98 -27.05
C LEU A 454 27.30 22.07 -27.84
N LYS A 455 28.14 21.69 -28.80
CA LYS A 455 28.93 22.59 -29.64
C LYS A 455 28.06 23.63 -30.36
N GLY A 456 28.52 24.89 -30.36
CA GLY A 456 27.94 25.99 -31.13
C GLY A 456 26.63 26.57 -30.58
N LYS A 457 26.17 26.14 -29.40
CA LYS A 457 24.86 26.54 -28.85
C LYS A 457 24.86 27.81 -28.00
N GLY A 458 26.02 28.40 -27.73
CA GLY A 458 26.14 29.68 -27.00
C GLY A 458 25.62 29.62 -25.55
N HIS A 459 25.81 28.49 -24.87
CA HIS A 459 25.40 28.29 -23.49
C HIS A 459 26.03 29.31 -22.53
N LYS A 460 25.20 29.92 -21.68
CA LYS A 460 25.59 30.83 -20.59
C LYS A 460 24.96 30.48 -19.23
N VAL A 461 24.18 29.40 -19.19
CA VAL A 461 23.33 29.01 -18.06
C VAL A 461 23.59 27.55 -17.74
N VAL A 462 23.97 27.26 -16.49
CA VAL A 462 24.43 25.93 -16.07
C VAL A 462 23.31 24.90 -16.22
N SER A 463 22.13 25.22 -15.71
CA SER A 463 20.96 24.33 -15.77
C SER A 463 20.56 23.93 -17.20
N LYS A 464 20.80 24.79 -18.20
CA LYS A 464 20.56 24.48 -19.61
C LYS A 464 21.58 23.50 -20.18
N VAL A 465 22.87 23.65 -19.83
CA VAL A 465 23.89 22.67 -20.22
C VAL A 465 23.60 21.31 -19.59
N GLN A 466 23.22 21.29 -18.30
CA GLN A 466 22.85 20.07 -17.59
C GLN A 466 21.70 19.32 -18.25
N SER A 467 20.60 20.00 -18.59
CA SER A 467 19.43 19.33 -19.19
C SER A 467 19.75 18.73 -20.57
N GLU A 468 20.49 19.46 -21.40
CA GLU A 468 20.86 18.99 -22.74
C GLU A 468 21.89 17.86 -22.68
N ALA A 469 22.93 17.97 -21.86
CA ALA A 469 23.91 16.90 -21.65
C ALA A 469 23.25 15.62 -21.12
N ASN A 470 22.38 15.75 -20.11
CA ASN A 470 21.66 14.61 -19.53
C ASN A 470 20.77 13.90 -20.56
N THR A 471 20.21 14.63 -21.52
CA THR A 471 19.41 14.03 -22.61
C THR A 471 20.26 13.08 -23.46
N ILE A 472 21.48 13.47 -23.80
CA ILE A 472 22.42 12.66 -24.58
C ILE A 472 22.92 11.47 -23.76
N ILE A 473 23.39 11.72 -22.54
CA ILE A 473 23.92 10.69 -21.62
C ILE A 473 22.86 9.61 -21.37
N ASN A 474 21.63 10.00 -21.03
CA ASN A 474 20.54 9.05 -20.77
C ASN A 474 20.16 8.25 -22.03
N SER A 475 20.20 8.88 -23.21
CA SER A 475 19.90 8.22 -24.46
C SER A 475 20.96 7.19 -24.83
N LEU A 476 22.25 7.55 -24.75
CA LEU A 476 23.37 6.62 -24.96
C LEU A 476 23.31 5.43 -23.98
N ASN A 477 23.08 5.71 -22.69
CA ASN A 477 22.96 4.66 -21.66
C ASN A 477 21.78 3.71 -21.94
N SER A 478 20.65 4.26 -22.40
CA SER A 478 19.45 3.46 -22.70
C SER A 478 19.65 2.59 -23.95
N ILE A 479 20.28 3.15 -24.98
CA ILE A 479 20.61 2.43 -26.22
C ILE A 479 21.58 1.26 -25.93
N ASN A 480 22.65 1.51 -25.16
CA ASN A 480 23.62 0.48 -24.77
C ASN A 480 23.01 -0.65 -23.90
N LYS A 481 21.92 -0.36 -23.18
CA LYS A 481 21.14 -1.37 -22.45
C LYS A 481 20.20 -2.19 -23.35
N GLY A 482 20.07 -1.83 -24.63
CA GLY A 482 19.18 -2.51 -25.58
C GLY A 482 17.73 -2.08 -25.48
N TYR A 483 17.44 -0.86 -24.98
CA TYR A 483 16.07 -0.36 -24.92
C TYR A 483 15.54 0.01 -26.30
N THR A 484 14.26 -0.25 -26.53
CA THR A 484 13.62 -0.19 -27.86
C THR A 484 12.83 1.09 -28.10
N SER A 485 13.27 2.24 -27.59
CA SER A 485 12.63 3.53 -27.87
C SER A 485 13.39 4.28 -28.96
N ALA A 486 12.72 4.54 -30.09
CA ALA A 486 13.29 5.31 -31.20
C ALA A 486 13.68 6.75 -30.79
N SER A 487 13.04 7.31 -29.75
CA SER A 487 13.37 8.64 -29.24
C SER A 487 14.81 8.76 -28.73
N TYR A 488 15.38 7.69 -28.14
CA TYR A 488 16.76 7.71 -27.68
C TYR A 488 17.74 7.89 -28.84
N TYR A 489 17.52 7.17 -29.95
CA TYR A 489 18.34 7.29 -31.16
C TYR A 489 18.21 8.69 -31.77
N LYS A 490 16.99 9.22 -31.84
CA LYS A 490 16.72 10.59 -32.32
C LYS A 490 17.44 11.65 -31.48
N ASN A 491 17.46 11.50 -30.15
CA ASN A 491 18.12 12.44 -29.26
C ASN A 491 19.63 12.54 -29.51
N ILE A 492 20.28 11.45 -29.92
CA ILE A 492 21.70 11.44 -30.31
C ILE A 492 21.92 11.71 -31.81
N GLY A 493 20.87 12.09 -32.55
CA GLY A 493 20.94 12.49 -33.96
C GLY A 493 20.77 11.35 -34.97
N ILE A 494 20.44 10.12 -34.56
CA ILE A 494 20.19 8.98 -35.45
C ILE A 494 18.68 8.89 -35.73
N THR A 495 18.25 9.34 -36.91
CA THR A 495 16.82 9.50 -37.26
C THR A 495 16.23 8.37 -38.08
N THR A 496 17.05 7.43 -38.57
CA THR A 496 16.63 6.29 -39.41
C THR A 496 15.97 5.16 -38.60
N VAL A 497 16.09 5.18 -37.28
CA VAL A 497 15.50 4.20 -36.37
C VAL A 497 14.03 4.53 -36.10
N ASN A 498 13.14 3.56 -36.32
CA ASN A 498 11.69 3.67 -36.20
C ASN A 498 11.07 2.39 -35.61
N SER A 499 9.74 2.32 -35.52
CA SER A 499 9.02 1.17 -34.94
C SER A 499 9.30 -0.17 -35.62
N ASP A 500 9.65 -0.16 -36.90
CA ASP A 500 9.76 -1.37 -37.72
C ASP A 500 11.14 -2.02 -37.56
N ASN A 501 12.19 -1.21 -37.34
CA ASN A 501 13.57 -1.68 -37.26
C ASN A 501 14.17 -1.68 -35.84
N ILE A 502 13.57 -0.98 -34.88
CA ILE A 502 14.14 -0.75 -33.54
C ILE A 502 14.44 -2.05 -32.77
N LYS A 503 13.64 -3.10 -32.93
CA LYS A 503 13.86 -4.38 -32.22
C LYS A 503 15.16 -5.05 -32.66
N ALA A 504 15.36 -5.16 -33.97
CA ALA A 504 16.57 -5.75 -34.54
C ALA A 504 17.82 -4.90 -34.20
N ILE A 505 17.69 -3.57 -34.32
CA ILE A 505 18.77 -2.63 -34.02
C ILE A 505 19.16 -2.68 -32.53
N ALA A 506 18.20 -2.59 -31.62
CA ALA A 506 18.48 -2.60 -30.19
C ALA A 506 19.12 -3.92 -29.73
N LYS A 507 18.71 -5.05 -30.33
CA LYS A 507 19.36 -6.36 -30.12
C LYS A 507 20.82 -6.33 -30.58
N ALA A 508 21.08 -5.90 -31.81
CA ALA A 508 22.43 -5.83 -32.36
C ALA A 508 23.36 -4.89 -31.59
N VAL A 509 22.85 -3.71 -31.18
CA VAL A 509 23.58 -2.76 -30.33
C VAL A 509 23.94 -3.41 -28.99
N LYS A 510 22.99 -4.07 -28.33
CA LYS A 510 23.22 -4.75 -27.06
C LYS A 510 24.28 -5.85 -27.20
N GLU A 511 24.18 -6.68 -28.24
CA GLU A 511 25.15 -7.74 -28.52
C GLU A 511 26.55 -7.16 -28.76
N ALA A 512 26.68 -6.11 -29.58
CA ALA A 512 27.95 -5.45 -29.83
C ALA A 512 28.55 -4.82 -28.56
N ARG A 513 27.73 -4.18 -27.71
CA ARG A 513 28.14 -3.66 -26.41
C ARG A 513 28.60 -4.78 -25.48
N ASP A 514 27.84 -5.87 -25.40
CA ASP A 514 28.15 -7.02 -24.55
C ASP A 514 29.45 -7.73 -24.97
N VAL A 515 29.81 -7.67 -26.27
CA VAL A 515 31.12 -8.10 -26.80
C VAL A 515 32.22 -7.11 -26.42
N LYS A 516 31.99 -5.80 -26.59
CA LYS A 516 32.96 -4.75 -26.29
C LYS A 516 33.25 -4.58 -24.78
N LYS A 517 32.32 -4.97 -23.91
CA LYS A 517 32.34 -4.85 -22.43
C LYS A 517 32.31 -3.43 -21.87
N VAL A 518 32.34 -2.42 -22.72
CA VAL A 518 32.11 -1.01 -22.37
C VAL A 518 31.01 -0.44 -23.26
N ASP A 519 30.42 0.67 -22.85
CA ASP A 519 29.38 1.33 -23.63
C ASP A 519 29.91 1.78 -25.01
N LEU A 520 29.02 1.71 -26.00
CA LEU A 520 29.24 2.13 -27.37
C LEU A 520 29.01 3.65 -27.49
N THR A 521 29.84 4.29 -28.30
CA THR A 521 29.69 5.71 -28.68
C THR A 521 28.58 5.88 -29.70
N LYS A 522 28.11 7.12 -29.91
CA LYS A 522 27.14 7.45 -30.97
C LYS A 522 27.60 6.95 -32.34
N ALA A 523 28.90 7.10 -32.67
CA ALA A 523 29.45 6.69 -33.96
C ALA A 523 29.37 5.17 -34.17
N GLU A 524 29.70 4.39 -33.14
CA GLU A 524 29.60 2.92 -33.17
C GLU A 524 28.14 2.46 -33.28
N ILE A 525 27.25 3.08 -32.52
CA ILE A 525 25.80 2.83 -32.61
C ILE A 525 25.31 3.12 -34.04
N ASN A 526 25.69 4.25 -34.62
CA ASN A 526 25.27 4.63 -35.98
C ASN A 526 25.78 3.64 -37.04
N LYS A 527 26.99 3.11 -36.89
CA LYS A 527 27.52 2.06 -37.76
C LYS A 527 26.67 0.79 -37.68
N ILE A 528 26.35 0.32 -36.48
CA ILE A 528 25.50 -0.86 -36.26
C ILE A 528 24.10 -0.64 -36.84
N VAL A 529 23.53 0.55 -36.65
CA VAL A 529 22.22 0.92 -37.23
C VAL A 529 22.24 0.74 -38.74
N ASN A 530 23.25 1.28 -39.43
CA ASN A 530 23.35 1.15 -40.89
C ASN A 530 23.52 -0.31 -41.33
N GLU A 531 24.37 -1.09 -40.67
CA GLU A 531 24.57 -2.52 -40.97
C GLU A 531 23.29 -3.34 -40.79
N VAL A 532 22.48 -3.05 -39.77
CA VAL A 532 21.20 -3.73 -39.54
C VAL A 532 20.16 -3.32 -40.57
N LEU A 533 20.11 -2.04 -40.95
CA LEU A 533 19.19 -1.55 -41.99
C LEU A 533 19.46 -2.23 -43.34
N GLU A 534 20.72 -2.40 -43.73
CA GLU A 534 21.09 -3.15 -44.94
C GLU A 534 20.62 -4.62 -44.88
N LYS A 535 20.75 -5.27 -43.71
CA LYS A 535 20.25 -6.65 -43.54
C LYS A 535 18.73 -6.72 -43.62
N ILE A 536 18.02 -5.77 -43.02
CA ILE A 536 16.55 -5.66 -43.11
C ILE A 536 16.11 -5.49 -44.58
N GLU A 537 16.80 -4.64 -45.34
CA GLU A 537 16.52 -4.45 -46.77
C GLU A 537 16.72 -5.75 -47.57
N LYS A 538 17.81 -6.49 -47.32
CA LYS A 538 18.05 -7.80 -47.94
C LYS A 538 16.96 -8.81 -47.59
N SER A 539 16.47 -8.83 -46.35
CA SER A 539 15.38 -9.72 -45.96
C SER A 539 14.06 -9.36 -46.65
N PHE A 540 13.71 -8.07 -46.78
CA PHE A 540 12.55 -7.67 -47.58
C PHE A 540 12.69 -8.05 -49.05
N ASN A 541 13.88 -7.91 -49.65
CA ASN A 541 14.14 -8.35 -51.01
C ASN A 541 13.94 -9.87 -51.17
N SER A 542 14.41 -10.66 -50.20
CA SER A 542 14.23 -12.12 -50.18
C SER A 542 12.76 -12.51 -50.02
N VAL A 543 11.99 -11.81 -49.19
CA VAL A 543 10.53 -11.99 -49.06
C VAL A 543 9.84 -11.74 -50.40
N ASN A 544 10.16 -10.63 -51.05
CA ASN A 544 9.57 -10.27 -52.34
C ASN A 544 10.02 -11.19 -53.49
N ALA A 545 11.19 -11.83 -53.39
CA ALA A 545 11.63 -12.86 -54.32
C ALA A 545 10.96 -14.23 -54.07
N GLY A 546 10.33 -14.42 -52.90
CA GLY A 546 9.80 -15.71 -52.46
C GLY A 546 10.91 -16.68 -52.04
N THR A 547 12.04 -16.17 -51.56
CA THR A 547 13.22 -16.96 -51.15
C THR A 547 13.67 -16.66 -49.73
N ALA A 548 12.84 -15.97 -48.93
CA ALA A 548 13.17 -15.65 -47.54
C ALA A 548 13.32 -16.91 -46.68
N THR A 549 14.26 -16.85 -45.75
CA THR A 549 14.51 -17.85 -44.72
C THR A 549 13.72 -17.54 -43.45
N LEU A 550 13.71 -18.45 -42.47
CA LEU A 550 13.13 -18.15 -41.14
C LEU A 550 13.84 -16.98 -40.46
N ASP A 551 15.16 -16.89 -40.62
CA ASP A 551 15.97 -15.80 -40.07
C ASP A 551 15.59 -14.45 -40.70
N ASP A 552 15.26 -14.41 -41.99
CA ASP A 552 14.78 -13.20 -42.65
C ASP A 552 13.46 -12.71 -42.03
N TYR A 553 12.49 -13.61 -41.87
CA TYR A 553 11.21 -13.28 -41.23
C TYR A 553 11.41 -12.84 -39.77
N GLN A 554 12.27 -13.53 -39.02
CA GLN A 554 12.59 -13.17 -37.64
C GLN A 554 13.27 -11.80 -37.55
N LEU A 555 14.22 -11.49 -38.46
CA LEU A 555 14.95 -10.23 -38.48
C LEU A 555 14.02 -9.04 -38.72
N ILE A 556 13.09 -9.17 -39.68
CA ILE A 556 12.08 -8.14 -39.95
C ILE A 556 10.91 -8.20 -38.96
N GLY A 557 10.92 -9.12 -37.99
CA GLY A 557 9.93 -9.20 -36.91
C GLY A 557 8.59 -9.84 -37.29
N VAL A 558 8.53 -10.59 -38.39
CA VAL A 558 7.37 -11.40 -38.78
C VAL A 558 7.39 -12.73 -38.01
N THR A 559 6.25 -13.09 -37.43
CA THR A 559 6.08 -14.26 -36.56
C THR A 559 5.08 -15.24 -37.13
N GLY A 560 5.11 -16.50 -36.67
CA GLY A 560 4.20 -17.57 -37.11
C GLY A 560 4.66 -18.33 -38.36
N VAL A 561 5.71 -17.84 -39.03
CA VAL A 561 6.38 -18.58 -40.09
C VAL A 561 7.21 -19.70 -39.46
N THR A 562 7.04 -20.92 -39.96
CA THR A 562 7.69 -22.14 -39.48
C THR A 562 8.25 -22.91 -40.67
N GLU A 563 9.11 -23.90 -40.44
CA GLU A 563 9.66 -24.73 -41.53
C GLU A 563 8.56 -25.35 -42.40
N ILE A 564 7.43 -25.75 -41.80
CA ILE A 564 6.31 -26.39 -42.51
C ILE A 564 5.62 -25.43 -43.46
N ASN A 565 5.38 -24.18 -43.04
CA ASN A 565 4.61 -23.21 -43.82
C ASN A 565 5.48 -22.21 -44.60
N LEU A 566 6.81 -22.29 -44.48
CA LEU A 566 7.76 -21.33 -45.08
C LEU A 566 7.58 -21.21 -46.60
N VAL A 567 7.49 -22.35 -47.29
CA VAL A 567 7.33 -22.39 -48.75
C VAL A 567 6.01 -21.74 -49.17
N ASP A 568 4.93 -22.06 -48.46
CA ASP A 568 3.59 -21.54 -48.75
C ASP A 568 3.50 -20.01 -48.50
N VAL A 569 4.14 -19.54 -47.43
CA VAL A 569 4.22 -18.10 -47.11
C VAL A 569 5.10 -17.36 -48.12
N ASN A 570 6.26 -17.91 -48.48
CA ASN A 570 7.14 -17.36 -49.51
C ASN A 570 6.44 -17.26 -50.87
N GLU A 571 5.69 -18.29 -51.26
CA GLU A 571 4.91 -18.27 -52.50
C GLU A 571 3.88 -17.14 -52.50
N ALA A 572 3.16 -16.96 -51.38
CA ALA A 572 2.11 -15.94 -51.28
C ALA A 572 2.66 -14.49 -51.30
N LEU A 573 3.84 -14.28 -50.74
CA LEU A 573 4.48 -12.96 -50.65
C LEU A 573 5.32 -12.60 -51.89
N LYS A 574 5.59 -13.58 -52.76
CA LYS A 574 6.38 -13.38 -53.98
C LYS A 574 5.78 -12.30 -54.88
N GLY A 575 6.63 -11.37 -55.32
CA GLY A 575 6.29 -10.29 -56.25
C GLY A 575 5.47 -9.14 -55.64
N LYS A 576 5.24 -9.11 -54.32
CA LYS A 576 4.37 -8.10 -53.69
C LYS A 576 5.03 -6.73 -53.46
N GLY A 577 6.36 -6.67 -53.42
CA GLY A 577 7.11 -5.42 -53.24
C GLY A 577 6.96 -4.78 -51.86
N HIS A 578 6.67 -5.59 -50.82
CA HIS A 578 6.50 -5.10 -49.45
C HIS A 578 7.79 -4.51 -48.89
N LYS A 579 7.67 -3.34 -48.24
CA LYS A 579 8.76 -2.66 -47.51
C LYS A 579 8.43 -2.40 -46.03
N VAL A 580 7.26 -2.85 -45.59
CA VAL A 580 6.71 -2.56 -44.26
C VAL A 580 6.33 -3.88 -43.60
N VAL A 581 6.80 -4.09 -42.37
CA VAL A 581 6.65 -5.34 -41.61
C VAL A 581 5.18 -5.73 -41.46
N SER A 582 4.31 -4.77 -41.13
CA SER A 582 2.89 -5.02 -40.90
C SER A 582 2.16 -5.56 -42.13
N LYS A 583 2.58 -5.18 -43.34
CA LYS A 583 2.03 -5.70 -44.59
C LYS A 583 2.44 -7.15 -44.82
N VAL A 584 3.73 -7.46 -44.62
CA VAL A 584 4.24 -8.83 -44.69
C VAL A 584 3.54 -9.73 -43.67
N GLN A 585 3.46 -9.30 -42.40
CA GLN A 585 2.81 -10.06 -41.33
C GLN A 585 1.33 -10.33 -41.62
N SER A 586 0.59 -9.34 -42.14
CA SER A 586 -0.83 -9.51 -42.45
C SER A 586 -1.06 -10.57 -43.53
N GLU A 587 -0.28 -10.56 -44.60
CA GLU A 587 -0.42 -11.53 -45.69
C GLU A 587 0.05 -12.94 -45.26
N ALA A 588 1.18 -13.03 -44.54
CA ALA A 588 1.63 -14.29 -43.95
C ALA A 588 0.54 -14.91 -43.04
N ASN A 589 -0.08 -14.09 -42.19
CA ASN A 589 -1.15 -14.54 -41.29
C ASN A 589 -2.37 -15.07 -42.05
N THR A 590 -2.77 -14.47 -43.17
CA THR A 590 -3.89 -14.96 -43.97
C THR A 590 -3.64 -16.39 -44.45
N ILE A 591 -2.43 -16.70 -44.91
CA ILE A 591 -2.05 -18.04 -45.37
C ILE A 591 -1.94 -19.01 -44.20
N ILE A 592 -1.19 -18.65 -43.15
CA ILE A 592 -0.97 -19.48 -41.97
C ILE A 592 -2.29 -19.86 -41.31
N ASN A 593 -3.18 -18.89 -41.09
CA ASN A 593 -4.48 -19.15 -40.46
C ASN A 593 -5.37 -20.04 -41.33
N SER A 594 -5.31 -19.89 -42.65
CA SER A 594 -6.07 -20.70 -43.58
C SER A 594 -5.56 -22.15 -43.60
N LEU A 595 -4.25 -22.36 -43.69
CA LEU A 595 -3.62 -23.68 -43.57
C LEU A 595 -3.97 -24.35 -42.23
N ASN A 596 -3.85 -23.63 -41.12
CA ASN A 596 -4.18 -24.16 -39.79
C ASN A 596 -5.66 -24.57 -39.68
N SER A 597 -6.57 -23.79 -40.29
CA SER A 597 -8.01 -24.09 -40.27
C SER A 597 -8.35 -25.31 -41.13
N ILE A 598 -7.73 -25.41 -42.30
CA ILE A 598 -7.88 -26.56 -43.21
C ILE A 598 -7.37 -27.84 -42.55
N ASN A 599 -6.18 -27.81 -41.94
CA ASN A 599 -5.59 -28.94 -41.23
C ASN A 599 -6.43 -29.42 -40.02
N LYS A 600 -7.26 -28.54 -39.45
CA LYS A 600 -8.23 -28.91 -38.39
C LYS A 600 -9.51 -29.55 -38.93
N GLY A 601 -9.70 -29.58 -40.25
CA GLY A 601 -10.91 -30.08 -40.91
C GLY A 601 -12.06 -29.07 -40.93
N TYR A 602 -11.78 -27.76 -40.89
CA TYR A 602 -12.84 -26.75 -40.99
C TYR A 602 -13.36 -26.61 -42.42
N THR A 603 -14.67 -26.44 -42.55
CA THR A 603 -15.39 -26.52 -43.83
C THR A 603 -15.75 -25.14 -44.42
N SER A 604 -14.89 -24.13 -44.27
CA SER A 604 -15.06 -22.84 -44.95
C SER A 604 -14.29 -22.81 -46.27
N THR A 605 -14.98 -22.53 -47.38
CA THR A 605 -14.36 -22.42 -48.72
C THR A 605 -13.37 -21.26 -48.81
N SER A 606 -13.52 -20.22 -47.97
CA SER A 606 -12.61 -19.08 -47.93
C SER A 606 -11.18 -19.46 -47.56
N TYR A 607 -10.98 -20.46 -46.71
CA TYR A 607 -9.63 -20.89 -46.32
C TYR A 607 -8.88 -21.47 -47.51
N TYR A 608 -9.52 -22.33 -48.30
CA TYR A 608 -8.94 -22.91 -49.51
C TYR A 608 -8.65 -21.83 -50.56
N LYS A 609 -9.58 -20.88 -50.74
CA LYS A 609 -9.39 -19.74 -51.65
C LYS A 609 -8.19 -18.87 -51.26
N ASN A 610 -8.00 -18.60 -49.96
CA ASN A 610 -6.89 -17.79 -49.47
C ASN A 610 -5.52 -18.40 -49.79
N ILE A 611 -5.41 -19.72 -49.81
CA ILE A 611 -4.18 -20.43 -50.22
C ILE A 611 -4.14 -20.73 -51.72
N GLY A 612 -5.08 -20.19 -52.51
CA GLY A 612 -5.11 -20.31 -53.97
C GLY A 612 -5.79 -21.55 -54.54
N ILE A 613 -6.47 -22.36 -53.72
CA ILE A 613 -7.24 -23.53 -54.16
C ILE A 613 -8.70 -23.12 -54.37
N THR A 614 -9.12 -22.98 -55.63
CA THR A 614 -10.44 -22.42 -56.01
C THR A 614 -11.49 -23.47 -56.39
N THR A 615 -11.11 -24.74 -56.51
CA THR A 615 -12.00 -25.85 -56.90
C THR A 615 -12.90 -26.35 -55.76
N VAL A 616 -12.61 -25.95 -54.52
CA VAL A 616 -13.40 -26.31 -53.33
C VAL A 616 -14.65 -25.42 -53.22
N ASN A 617 -15.82 -26.04 -53.08
CA ASN A 617 -17.13 -25.40 -53.01
C ASN A 617 -18.04 -26.10 -51.97
N SER A 618 -19.30 -25.67 -51.86
CA SER A 618 -20.26 -26.22 -50.88
C SER A 618 -20.52 -27.72 -51.01
N ASP A 619 -20.40 -28.26 -52.22
CA ASP A 619 -20.80 -29.62 -52.54
C ASP A 619 -19.69 -30.63 -52.19
N ASN A 620 -18.42 -30.22 -52.31
CA ASN A 620 -17.27 -31.10 -52.09
C ASN A 620 -16.51 -30.86 -50.77
N ILE A 621 -16.72 -29.72 -50.09
CA ILE A 621 -15.88 -29.33 -48.95
C ILE A 621 -15.94 -30.29 -47.76
N LYS A 622 -17.08 -30.97 -47.53
CA LYS A 622 -17.22 -31.93 -46.42
C LYS A 622 -16.32 -33.15 -46.63
N ALA A 623 -16.35 -33.73 -47.84
CA ALA A 623 -15.51 -34.88 -48.20
C ALA A 623 -14.03 -34.49 -48.16
N ILE A 624 -13.68 -33.33 -48.73
CA ILE A 624 -12.30 -32.82 -48.74
C ILE A 624 -11.78 -32.58 -47.33
N ALA A 625 -12.55 -31.90 -46.47
CA ALA A 625 -12.13 -31.59 -45.11
C ALA A 625 -11.93 -32.84 -44.25
N LYS A 626 -12.73 -33.90 -44.48
CA LYS A 626 -12.56 -35.21 -43.84
C LYS A 626 -11.22 -35.84 -44.25
N GLU A 627 -10.96 -35.94 -45.54
CA GLU A 627 -9.75 -36.57 -46.09
C GLU A 627 -8.48 -35.78 -45.76
N VAL A 628 -8.52 -34.44 -45.78
CA VAL A 628 -7.42 -33.59 -45.31
C VAL A 628 -7.11 -33.86 -43.84
N LYS A 629 -8.13 -33.96 -42.99
CA LYS A 629 -7.95 -34.22 -41.55
C LYS A 629 -7.35 -35.61 -41.32
N GLU A 630 -7.86 -36.62 -42.01
CA GLU A 630 -7.34 -37.99 -41.94
C GLU A 630 -5.89 -38.06 -42.40
N ALA A 631 -5.54 -37.43 -43.53
CA ALA A 631 -4.17 -37.36 -44.02
C ALA A 631 -3.23 -36.62 -43.05
N ARG A 632 -3.69 -35.52 -42.46
CA ARG A 632 -2.96 -34.77 -41.42
C ARG A 632 -2.71 -35.65 -40.21
N ASP A 633 -3.74 -36.32 -39.71
CA ASP A 633 -3.66 -37.20 -38.53
C ASP A 633 -2.70 -38.38 -38.77
N VAL A 634 -2.67 -38.93 -39.99
CA VAL A 634 -1.69 -39.95 -40.42
C VAL A 634 -0.27 -39.39 -40.45
N LYS A 635 -0.07 -38.20 -41.03
CA LYS A 635 1.23 -37.52 -41.11
C LYS A 635 1.77 -37.09 -39.74
N LYS A 636 0.87 -36.86 -38.76
CA LYS A 636 1.17 -36.30 -37.42
C LYS A 636 1.80 -34.91 -37.45
N ALA A 637 1.63 -34.18 -38.56
CA ALA A 637 2.08 -32.82 -38.76
C ALA A 637 1.10 -32.13 -39.71
N ASP A 638 1.07 -30.80 -39.67
CA ASP A 638 0.23 -30.04 -40.59
C ASP A 638 0.68 -30.25 -42.05
N LEU A 639 -0.31 -30.28 -42.93
CA LEU A 639 -0.17 -30.38 -44.37
C LEU A 639 0.10 -29.00 -44.97
N THR A 640 1.01 -28.98 -45.92
CA THR A 640 1.32 -27.83 -46.79
C THR A 640 0.21 -27.60 -47.81
N LYS A 641 0.19 -26.42 -48.44
CA LYS A 641 -0.74 -26.12 -49.55
C LYS A 641 -0.66 -27.17 -50.66
N ALA A 642 0.56 -27.61 -51.03
CA ALA A 642 0.75 -28.58 -52.10
C ALA A 642 0.12 -29.94 -51.78
N GLU A 643 0.29 -30.42 -50.54
CA GLU A 643 -0.31 -31.68 -50.08
C GLU A 643 -1.84 -31.57 -50.02
N ILE A 644 -2.37 -30.45 -49.51
CA ILE A 644 -3.82 -30.18 -49.51
C ILE A 644 -4.36 -30.17 -50.94
N ASN A 645 -3.68 -29.51 -51.87
CA ASN A 645 -4.12 -29.45 -53.27
C ASN A 645 -4.13 -30.83 -53.94
N LYS A 646 -3.19 -31.70 -53.59
CA LYS A 646 -3.17 -33.10 -54.05
C LYS A 646 -4.41 -33.85 -53.55
N ILE A 647 -4.71 -33.76 -52.25
CA ILE A 647 -5.90 -34.40 -51.65
C ILE A 647 -7.18 -33.87 -52.29
N VAL A 648 -7.29 -32.55 -52.49
CA VAL A 648 -8.43 -31.91 -53.15
C VAL A 648 -8.68 -32.55 -54.52
N ASN A 649 -7.65 -32.71 -55.35
CA ASN A 649 -7.79 -33.31 -56.67
C ASN A 649 -8.21 -34.79 -56.59
N GLU A 650 -7.61 -35.57 -55.68
CA GLU A 650 -7.97 -36.98 -55.47
C GLU A 650 -9.43 -37.15 -55.02
N VAL A 651 -9.93 -36.29 -54.12
CA VAL A 651 -11.33 -36.32 -53.69
C VAL A 651 -12.28 -35.91 -54.82
N LEU A 652 -11.91 -34.91 -55.63
CA LEU A 652 -12.71 -34.49 -56.78
C LEU A 652 -12.88 -35.62 -57.80
N GLU A 653 -11.83 -36.39 -58.07
CA GLU A 653 -11.91 -37.58 -58.94
C GLU A 653 -12.83 -38.66 -58.35
N LYS A 654 -12.78 -38.90 -57.03
CA LYS A 654 -13.71 -39.84 -56.36
C LYS A 654 -15.17 -39.36 -56.48
N ILE A 655 -15.42 -38.07 -56.24
CA ILE A 655 -16.76 -37.47 -56.38
C ILE A 655 -17.28 -37.61 -57.82
N GLU A 656 -16.44 -37.37 -58.82
CA GLU A 656 -16.82 -37.55 -60.23
C GLU A 656 -17.20 -39.00 -60.54
N LYS A 657 -16.44 -39.98 -60.02
CA LYS A 657 -16.77 -41.41 -60.13
C LYS A 657 -18.12 -41.73 -59.49
N SER A 658 -18.41 -41.21 -58.31
CA SER A 658 -19.71 -41.42 -57.65
C SER A 658 -20.87 -40.81 -58.43
N PHE A 659 -20.73 -39.61 -59.00
CA PHE A 659 -21.75 -39.05 -59.90
C PHE A 659 -21.95 -39.92 -61.15
N ASN A 660 -20.88 -40.46 -61.73
CA ASN A 660 -20.98 -41.39 -62.86
C ASN A 660 -21.72 -42.68 -62.45
N ALA A 661 -21.45 -43.23 -61.27
CA ALA A 661 -22.14 -44.40 -60.74
C ALA A 661 -23.64 -44.12 -60.51
N VAL A 662 -24.00 -42.94 -59.98
CA VAL A 662 -25.39 -42.49 -59.82
C VAL A 662 -26.09 -42.43 -61.17
N ASN A 663 -25.46 -41.81 -62.16
CA ASN A 663 -26.03 -41.68 -63.50
C ASN A 663 -26.14 -43.02 -64.23
N ALA A 664 -25.30 -44.00 -63.90
CA ALA A 664 -25.42 -45.37 -64.41
C ALA A 664 -26.49 -46.20 -63.66
N GLY A 665 -27.00 -45.72 -62.53
CA GLY A 665 -27.90 -46.48 -61.64
C GLY A 665 -27.19 -47.61 -60.89
N THR A 666 -25.89 -47.44 -60.61
CA THR A 666 -25.01 -48.43 -59.99
C THR A 666 -24.32 -47.91 -58.72
N ALA A 667 -24.72 -46.74 -58.22
CA ALA A 667 -24.11 -46.14 -57.03
C ALA A 667 -24.29 -47.02 -55.80
N THR A 668 -23.27 -47.06 -54.96
CA THR A 668 -23.26 -47.72 -53.66
C THR A 668 -23.70 -46.75 -52.56
N LEU A 669 -23.89 -47.25 -51.33
CA LEU A 669 -24.13 -46.37 -50.18
C LEU A 669 -22.97 -45.40 -49.94
N ASP A 670 -21.74 -45.87 -50.11
CA ASP A 670 -20.53 -45.06 -49.97
C ASP A 670 -20.47 -43.94 -51.01
N ASP A 671 -20.93 -44.19 -52.24
CA ASP A 671 -21.03 -43.15 -53.28
C ASP A 671 -21.98 -42.03 -52.86
N TYR A 672 -23.16 -42.38 -52.35
CA TYR A 672 -24.13 -41.40 -51.86
C TYR A 672 -23.62 -40.65 -50.62
N GLU A 673 -22.95 -41.33 -49.69
CA GLU A 673 -22.32 -40.70 -48.53
C GLU A 673 -21.22 -39.72 -48.95
N LEU A 674 -20.35 -40.11 -49.89
CA LEU A 674 -19.24 -39.29 -50.38
C LEU A 674 -19.74 -37.99 -51.02
N ILE A 675 -20.78 -38.06 -51.85
CA ILE A 675 -21.41 -36.87 -52.44
C ILE A 675 -22.38 -36.16 -51.49
N GLY A 676 -22.56 -36.66 -50.26
CA GLY A 676 -23.36 -36.03 -49.21
C GLY A 676 -24.88 -36.18 -49.37
N VAL A 677 -25.35 -37.16 -50.13
CA VAL A 677 -26.77 -37.52 -50.24
C VAL A 677 -27.16 -38.44 -49.09
N THR A 678 -28.20 -38.05 -48.36
CA THR A 678 -28.69 -38.72 -47.14
C THR A 678 -30.03 -39.40 -47.36
N GLY A 679 -30.39 -40.36 -46.49
CA GLY A 679 -31.67 -41.08 -46.54
C GLY A 679 -31.69 -42.29 -47.49
N VAL A 680 -30.63 -42.48 -48.28
CA VAL A 680 -30.42 -43.72 -49.04
C VAL A 680 -29.97 -44.81 -48.07
N THR A 681 -30.63 -45.96 -48.13
CA THR A 681 -30.40 -47.12 -47.27
C THR A 681 -30.32 -48.36 -48.12
N GLY A 682 -29.80 -49.47 -47.59
CA GLY A 682 -29.77 -50.73 -48.33
C GLY A 682 -31.14 -51.18 -48.88
N VAL A 683 -32.23 -50.83 -48.19
CA VAL A 683 -33.60 -51.17 -48.61
C VAL A 683 -34.06 -50.37 -49.83
N ASN A 684 -33.80 -49.06 -49.86
CA ASN A 684 -34.27 -48.17 -50.94
C ASN A 684 -33.22 -47.90 -52.02
N LEU A 685 -31.99 -48.43 -51.89
CA LEU A 685 -30.87 -48.17 -52.79
C LEU A 685 -31.19 -48.48 -54.24
N VAL A 686 -31.77 -49.65 -54.53
CA VAL A 686 -32.13 -50.05 -55.89
C VAL A 686 -33.17 -49.11 -56.49
N ASP A 687 -34.17 -48.73 -55.70
CA ASP A 687 -35.26 -47.85 -56.13
C ASP A 687 -34.77 -46.43 -56.41
N VAL A 688 -33.85 -45.92 -55.58
CA VAL A 688 -33.20 -44.62 -55.76
C VAL A 688 -32.26 -44.63 -56.96
N ASN A 689 -31.42 -45.66 -57.12
CA ASN A 689 -30.54 -45.83 -58.27
C ASN A 689 -31.32 -45.85 -59.58
N GLU A 690 -32.40 -46.62 -59.64
CA GLU A 690 -33.24 -46.69 -60.84
C GLU A 690 -33.89 -45.34 -61.16
N ALA A 691 -34.32 -44.60 -60.14
CA ALA A 691 -34.91 -43.29 -60.33
C ALA A 691 -33.93 -42.22 -60.82
N LEU A 692 -32.64 -42.34 -60.49
CA LEU A 692 -31.59 -41.38 -60.86
C LEU A 692 -30.85 -41.74 -62.17
N LYS A 693 -31.01 -42.98 -62.63
CA LYS A 693 -30.36 -43.51 -63.82
C LYS A 693 -30.63 -42.66 -65.07
N GLY A 694 -29.59 -42.39 -65.84
CA GLY A 694 -29.63 -41.68 -67.13
C GLY A 694 -29.81 -40.16 -67.05
N LYS A 695 -29.80 -39.55 -65.85
CA LYS A 695 -30.15 -38.14 -65.68
C LYS A 695 -28.99 -37.13 -65.75
N GLY A 696 -27.75 -37.59 -65.82
CA GLY A 696 -26.58 -36.72 -66.03
C GLY A 696 -26.32 -35.73 -64.89
N HIS A 697 -26.63 -36.10 -63.66
CA HIS A 697 -26.42 -35.27 -62.47
C HIS A 697 -24.94 -34.94 -62.24
N LYS A 698 -24.68 -33.68 -61.87
CA LYS A 698 -23.36 -33.15 -61.48
C LYS A 698 -23.40 -32.30 -60.20
N VAL A 699 -24.57 -32.20 -59.58
CA VAL A 699 -24.84 -31.29 -58.46
C VAL A 699 -25.59 -32.07 -57.38
N VAL A 700 -25.08 -32.03 -56.16
CA VAL A 700 -25.56 -32.84 -55.03
C VAL A 700 -27.02 -32.55 -54.71
N SER A 701 -27.41 -31.27 -54.67
CA SER A 701 -28.78 -30.86 -54.32
C SER A 701 -29.84 -31.40 -55.27
N LYS A 702 -29.51 -31.54 -56.57
CA LYS A 702 -30.41 -32.16 -57.56
C LYS A 702 -30.59 -33.65 -57.28
N VAL A 703 -29.49 -34.37 -57.02
CA VAL A 703 -29.54 -35.79 -56.64
C VAL A 703 -30.35 -36.00 -55.37
N GLN A 704 -30.09 -35.21 -54.32
CA GLN A 704 -30.80 -35.30 -53.05
C GLN A 704 -32.31 -35.04 -53.19
N SER A 705 -32.71 -34.03 -53.97
CA SER A 705 -34.13 -33.69 -54.18
C SER A 705 -34.90 -34.84 -54.83
N GLU A 706 -34.30 -35.45 -55.85
CA GLU A 706 -34.92 -36.56 -56.57
C GLU A 706 -34.94 -37.85 -55.76
N ALA A 707 -33.83 -38.17 -55.08
CA ALA A 707 -33.77 -39.28 -54.13
C ALA A 707 -34.84 -39.12 -53.03
N ASN A 708 -34.98 -37.92 -52.45
CA ASN A 708 -35.99 -37.62 -51.43
C ASN A 708 -37.41 -37.85 -51.93
N THR A 709 -37.71 -37.57 -53.20
CA THR A 709 -39.03 -37.80 -53.77
C THR A 709 -39.41 -39.29 -53.71
N ILE A 710 -38.46 -40.16 -54.05
CA ILE A 710 -38.65 -41.62 -54.00
C ILE A 710 -38.70 -42.11 -52.55
N ILE A 711 -37.72 -41.71 -51.73
CA ILE A 711 -37.61 -42.13 -50.32
C ILE A 711 -38.88 -41.74 -49.55
N ASN A 712 -39.34 -40.49 -49.68
CA ASN A 712 -40.54 -40.02 -48.99
C ASN A 712 -41.81 -40.74 -49.46
N SER A 713 -41.89 -41.06 -50.77
CA SER A 713 -43.01 -41.79 -51.34
C SER A 713 -43.05 -43.24 -50.83
N LEU A 714 -41.92 -43.95 -50.85
CA LEU A 714 -41.79 -45.30 -50.29
C LEU A 714 -42.13 -45.31 -48.80
N ASN A 715 -41.60 -44.38 -48.01
CA ASN A 715 -41.89 -44.27 -46.58
C ASN A 715 -43.38 -44.03 -46.31
N SER A 716 -44.03 -43.18 -47.11
CA SER A 716 -45.45 -42.87 -46.97
C SER A 716 -46.34 -44.07 -47.33
N ILE A 717 -45.98 -44.78 -48.40
CA ILE A 717 -46.68 -46.00 -48.84
C ILE A 717 -46.56 -47.09 -47.78
N ASN A 718 -45.35 -47.33 -47.24
CA ASN A 718 -45.11 -48.32 -46.20
C ASN A 718 -45.85 -48.04 -44.87
N LYS A 719 -46.21 -46.78 -44.62
CA LYS A 719 -47.06 -46.37 -43.49
C LYS A 719 -48.57 -46.55 -43.77
N GLY A 720 -48.95 -46.94 -44.98
CA GLY A 720 -50.34 -47.10 -45.39
C GLY A 720 -51.04 -45.78 -45.74
N TYR A 721 -50.31 -44.74 -46.16
CA TYR A 721 -50.95 -43.49 -46.60
C TYR A 721 -51.62 -43.65 -47.97
N THR A 722 -52.78 -43.01 -48.12
CA THR A 722 -53.70 -43.21 -49.25
C THR A 722 -53.61 -42.10 -50.31
N SER A 723 -52.43 -41.51 -50.53
CA SER A 723 -52.21 -40.58 -51.66
C SER A 723 -51.72 -41.32 -52.91
N THR A 724 -52.45 -41.18 -54.01
CA THR A 724 -52.07 -41.77 -55.32
C THR A 724 -50.77 -41.17 -55.86
N SER A 725 -50.42 -39.95 -55.44
CA SER A 725 -49.17 -39.27 -55.82
C SER A 725 -47.92 -40.05 -55.40
N TYR A 726 -47.92 -40.69 -54.23
CA TYR A 726 -46.77 -41.46 -53.76
C TYR A 726 -46.48 -42.66 -54.67
N TYR A 727 -47.52 -43.40 -55.05
CA TYR A 727 -47.40 -44.54 -55.96
C TYR A 727 -46.94 -44.08 -57.35
N LYS A 728 -47.48 -42.96 -57.85
CA LYS A 728 -47.05 -42.35 -59.11
C LYS A 728 -45.57 -41.93 -59.09
N ASN A 729 -45.09 -41.35 -58.00
CA ASN A 729 -43.69 -40.91 -57.85
C ASN A 729 -42.71 -42.08 -57.95
N ILE A 730 -43.09 -43.27 -57.47
CA ILE A 730 -42.27 -44.49 -57.63
C ILE A 730 -42.57 -45.23 -58.95
N GLY A 731 -43.42 -44.68 -59.82
CA GLY A 731 -43.73 -45.23 -61.14
C GLY A 731 -44.87 -46.25 -61.20
N ILE A 732 -45.64 -46.43 -60.12
CA ILE A 732 -46.84 -47.29 -60.11
C ILE A 732 -48.07 -46.43 -60.43
N THR A 733 -48.59 -46.54 -61.66
CA THR A 733 -49.65 -45.67 -62.19
C THR A 733 -51.05 -46.29 -62.16
N THR A 734 -51.16 -47.58 -61.83
CA THR A 734 -52.43 -48.32 -61.77
C THR A 734 -53.25 -48.02 -60.51
N VAL A 735 -52.65 -47.38 -59.50
CA VAL A 735 -53.31 -46.98 -58.26
C VAL A 735 -54.12 -45.70 -58.47
N ASN A 736 -55.40 -45.71 -58.10
CA ASN A 736 -56.36 -44.62 -58.26
C ASN A 736 -57.29 -44.51 -57.03
N SER A 737 -58.28 -43.61 -57.07
CA SER A 737 -59.19 -43.36 -55.94
C SER A 737 -60.01 -44.58 -55.49
N ASP A 738 -60.27 -45.51 -56.40
CA ASP A 738 -61.17 -46.63 -56.17
C ASP A 738 -60.45 -47.80 -55.49
N ASN A 739 -59.15 -47.99 -55.79
CA ASN A 739 -58.38 -49.13 -55.29
C ASN A 739 -57.38 -48.78 -54.16
N ILE A 740 -57.05 -47.50 -53.94
CA ILE A 740 -55.96 -47.12 -53.04
C ILE A 740 -56.18 -47.52 -51.58
N LYS A 741 -57.43 -47.57 -51.10
CA LYS A 741 -57.72 -47.97 -49.72
C LYS A 741 -57.38 -49.43 -49.47
N ALA A 742 -57.81 -50.32 -50.37
CA ALA A 742 -57.51 -51.74 -50.28
C ALA A 742 -56.00 -52.00 -50.41
N ILE A 743 -55.35 -51.34 -51.38
CA ILE A 743 -53.91 -51.46 -51.63
C ILE A 743 -53.11 -50.98 -50.41
N ALA A 744 -53.41 -49.79 -49.87
CA ALA A 744 -52.67 -49.23 -48.74
C ALA A 744 -52.79 -50.09 -47.47
N LYS A 745 -53.96 -50.73 -47.26
CA LYS A 745 -54.18 -51.69 -46.17
C LYS A 745 -53.25 -52.89 -46.32
N GLU A 746 -53.27 -53.55 -47.47
CA GLU A 746 -52.48 -54.76 -47.75
C GLU A 746 -50.97 -54.48 -47.77
N VAL A 747 -50.53 -53.34 -48.30
CA VAL A 747 -49.14 -52.88 -48.22
C VAL A 747 -48.69 -52.73 -46.76
N LYS A 748 -49.51 -52.08 -45.93
CA LYS A 748 -49.18 -51.90 -44.51
C LYS A 748 -49.10 -53.24 -43.78
N GLU A 749 -50.07 -54.13 -44.01
CA GLU A 749 -50.09 -55.47 -43.42
C GLU A 749 -48.86 -56.29 -43.84
N ALA A 750 -48.51 -56.29 -45.13
CA ALA A 750 -47.31 -56.95 -45.63
C ALA A 750 -46.02 -56.36 -45.04
N ARG A 751 -45.95 -55.03 -44.87
CA ARG A 751 -44.83 -54.34 -44.22
C ARG A 751 -44.71 -54.74 -42.75
N ASP A 752 -45.82 -54.76 -42.02
CA ASP A 752 -45.88 -55.13 -40.60
C ASP A 752 -45.47 -56.61 -40.39
N VAL A 753 -45.83 -57.50 -41.33
CA VAL A 753 -45.37 -58.89 -41.35
C VAL A 753 -43.88 -59.00 -41.63
N LYS A 754 -43.37 -58.25 -42.63
CA LYS A 754 -41.94 -58.23 -42.98
C LYS A 754 -41.07 -57.61 -41.89
N LYS A 755 -41.64 -56.73 -41.05
CA LYS A 755 -40.95 -55.91 -40.02
C LYS A 755 -39.86 -54.99 -40.58
N ALA A 756 -39.92 -54.71 -41.86
CA ALA A 756 -39.03 -53.79 -42.57
C ALA A 756 -39.80 -53.16 -43.72
N ASP A 757 -39.37 -51.99 -44.17
CA ASP A 757 -40.01 -51.32 -45.29
C ASP A 757 -39.93 -52.18 -46.57
N LEU A 758 -41.00 -52.11 -47.35
CA LEU A 758 -41.15 -52.75 -48.64
C LEU A 758 -40.50 -51.88 -49.72
N THR A 759 -39.83 -52.55 -50.64
CA THR A 759 -39.27 -51.99 -51.88
C THR A 759 -40.38 -51.67 -52.87
N LYS A 760 -40.10 -50.84 -53.88
CA LYS A 760 -41.04 -50.59 -54.99
C LYS A 760 -41.52 -51.89 -55.64
N ALA A 761 -40.62 -52.86 -55.84
CA ALA A 761 -40.96 -54.13 -56.49
C ALA A 761 -41.98 -54.95 -55.68
N GLU A 762 -41.79 -55.02 -54.36
CA GLU A 762 -42.72 -55.69 -53.44
C GLU A 762 -44.09 -54.97 -53.41
N ILE A 763 -44.08 -53.64 -53.33
CA ILE A 763 -45.30 -52.82 -53.40
C ILE A 763 -46.04 -53.07 -54.72
N ASN A 764 -45.33 -53.07 -55.85
CA ASN A 764 -45.94 -53.30 -57.17
C ASN A 764 -46.56 -54.70 -57.30
N LYS A 765 -45.93 -55.71 -56.69
CA LYS A 765 -46.50 -57.07 -56.61
C LYS A 765 -47.82 -57.07 -55.84
N ILE A 766 -47.85 -56.46 -54.65
CA ILE A 766 -49.07 -56.35 -53.83
C ILE A 766 -50.16 -55.57 -54.58
N VAL A 767 -49.80 -54.48 -55.25
CA VAL A 767 -50.73 -53.70 -56.07
C VAL A 767 -51.40 -54.59 -57.11
N ASN A 768 -50.64 -55.38 -57.87
CA ASN A 768 -51.21 -56.27 -58.89
C ASN A 768 -52.09 -57.36 -58.28
N GLU A 769 -51.67 -57.99 -57.17
CA GLU A 769 -52.47 -59.00 -56.47
C GLU A 769 -53.80 -58.43 -55.96
N VAL A 770 -53.79 -57.22 -55.41
CA VAL A 770 -55.01 -56.54 -54.94
C VAL A 770 -55.92 -56.15 -56.11
N LEU A 771 -55.36 -55.69 -57.23
CA LEU A 771 -56.14 -55.39 -58.43
C LEU A 771 -56.85 -56.62 -58.99
N GLU A 772 -56.19 -57.79 -59.00
CA GLU A 772 -56.82 -59.06 -59.38
C GLU A 772 -57.96 -59.45 -58.43
N LYS A 773 -57.79 -59.27 -57.11
CA LYS A 773 -58.87 -59.51 -56.14
C LYS A 773 -60.05 -58.56 -56.38
N ILE A 774 -59.80 -57.27 -56.60
CA ILE A 774 -60.83 -56.27 -56.92
C ILE A 774 -61.59 -56.65 -58.20
N GLU A 775 -60.88 -57.08 -59.26
CA GLU A 775 -61.51 -57.53 -60.50
C GLU A 775 -62.42 -58.74 -60.27
N LYS A 776 -61.98 -59.73 -59.48
CA LYS A 776 -62.80 -60.88 -59.09
C LYS A 776 -64.06 -60.45 -58.33
N SER A 777 -63.95 -59.51 -57.40
CA SER A 777 -65.11 -58.99 -56.66
C SER A 777 -66.10 -58.25 -57.58
N PHE A 778 -65.62 -57.42 -58.53
CA PHE A 778 -66.50 -56.83 -59.54
C PHE A 778 -67.19 -57.90 -60.41
N ASN A 779 -66.48 -58.96 -60.79
CA ASN A 779 -67.07 -60.07 -61.54
C ASN A 779 -68.15 -60.79 -60.72
N ALA A 780 -67.93 -61.01 -59.42
CA ALA A 780 -68.91 -61.58 -58.51
C ALA A 780 -70.15 -60.68 -58.34
N VAL A 781 -69.96 -59.36 -58.24
CA VAL A 781 -71.06 -58.38 -58.20
C VAL A 781 -71.90 -58.48 -59.48
N ASN A 782 -71.25 -58.50 -60.64
CA ASN A 782 -71.93 -58.59 -61.93
C ASN A 782 -72.60 -59.95 -62.16
N ALA A 783 -72.13 -61.03 -61.52
CA ALA A 783 -72.78 -62.34 -61.55
C ALA A 783 -73.97 -62.43 -60.57
N GLY A 784 -74.10 -61.48 -59.64
CA GLY A 784 -75.07 -61.51 -58.54
C GLY A 784 -74.69 -62.51 -57.45
N THR A 785 -73.40 -62.80 -57.29
CA THR A 785 -72.86 -63.78 -56.33
C THR A 785 -71.84 -63.17 -55.37
N ALA A 786 -71.72 -61.84 -55.31
CA ALA A 786 -70.79 -61.17 -54.40
C ALA A 786 -71.12 -61.44 -52.93
N THR A 787 -70.06 -61.58 -52.14
CA THR A 787 -70.10 -61.71 -50.68
C THR A 787 -69.99 -60.35 -50.00
N LEU A 788 -70.17 -60.29 -48.67
CA LEU A 788 -69.92 -59.04 -47.92
C LEU A 788 -68.46 -58.58 -48.06
N ASP A 789 -67.52 -59.52 -48.05
CA ASP A 789 -66.09 -59.25 -48.22
C ASP A 789 -65.78 -58.66 -49.60
N ASP A 790 -66.49 -59.10 -50.65
CA ASP A 790 -66.36 -58.52 -52.00
C ASP A 790 -66.78 -57.06 -52.02
N TYR A 791 -67.92 -56.72 -51.38
CA TYR A 791 -68.39 -55.34 -51.28
C TYR A 791 -67.47 -54.49 -50.41
N GLU A 792 -66.95 -55.01 -49.29
CA GLU A 792 -65.98 -54.31 -48.44
C GLU A 792 -64.67 -54.05 -49.20
N LEU A 793 -64.14 -55.04 -49.94
CA LEU A 793 -62.89 -54.93 -50.69
C LEU A 793 -62.96 -53.84 -51.76
N ILE A 794 -64.06 -53.77 -52.52
CA ILE A 794 -64.27 -52.72 -53.51
C ILE A 794 -64.76 -51.40 -52.88
N GLY A 795 -64.94 -51.35 -51.55
CA GLY A 795 -65.30 -50.14 -50.81
C GLY A 795 -66.77 -49.71 -50.91
N VAL A 796 -67.67 -50.64 -51.23
CA VAL A 796 -69.13 -50.42 -51.20
C VAL A 796 -69.66 -50.67 -49.78
N THR A 797 -70.38 -49.69 -49.25
CA THR A 797 -70.92 -49.66 -47.89
C THR A 797 -72.43 -49.79 -47.87
N GLY A 798 -73.00 -50.17 -46.72
CA GLY A 798 -74.45 -50.31 -46.52
C GLY A 798 -75.03 -51.66 -46.96
N VAL A 799 -74.23 -52.51 -47.62
CA VAL A 799 -74.58 -53.91 -47.86
C VAL A 799 -74.40 -54.69 -46.56
N THR A 800 -75.43 -55.43 -46.17
CA THR A 800 -75.51 -56.20 -44.93
C THR A 800 -76.00 -57.60 -45.26
N GLY A 801 -75.82 -58.56 -44.35
CA GLY A 801 -76.32 -59.93 -44.58
C GLY A 801 -77.82 -60.00 -44.90
N VAL A 802 -78.62 -59.04 -44.42
CA VAL A 802 -80.07 -58.99 -44.67
C VAL A 802 -80.38 -58.53 -46.10
N ASN A 803 -79.69 -57.52 -46.62
CA ASN A 803 -79.97 -56.94 -47.94
C ASN A 803 -79.07 -57.48 -49.06
N LEU A 804 -78.09 -58.35 -48.74
CA LEU A 804 -77.09 -58.86 -49.68
C LEU A 804 -77.71 -59.49 -50.93
N VAL A 805 -78.71 -60.36 -50.75
CA VAL A 805 -79.38 -61.05 -51.87
C VAL A 805 -80.07 -60.05 -52.78
N ASP A 806 -80.78 -59.08 -52.19
CA ASP A 806 -81.53 -58.07 -52.94
C ASP A 806 -80.60 -57.10 -53.70
N VAL A 807 -79.47 -56.73 -53.09
CA VAL A 807 -78.44 -55.90 -53.72
C VAL A 807 -77.74 -56.67 -54.84
N ASN A 808 -77.36 -57.94 -54.61
CA ASN A 808 -76.79 -58.81 -55.64
C ASN A 808 -77.72 -59.00 -56.83
N GLU A 809 -79.02 -59.19 -56.58
CA GLU A 809 -80.02 -59.33 -57.65
C GLU A 809 -80.09 -58.06 -58.51
N ALA A 810 -80.07 -56.88 -57.89
CA ALA A 810 -80.17 -55.60 -58.60
C ALA A 810 -78.93 -55.27 -59.46
N LEU A 811 -77.74 -55.65 -58.98
CA LEU A 811 -76.47 -55.40 -59.65
C LEU A 811 -76.12 -56.48 -60.69
N LYS A 812 -76.84 -57.61 -60.70
CA LYS A 812 -76.63 -58.72 -61.63
C LYS A 812 -76.77 -58.26 -63.08
N GLY A 813 -75.78 -58.63 -63.90
CA GLY A 813 -75.74 -58.37 -65.34
C GLY A 813 -75.40 -56.93 -65.73
N LYS A 814 -75.02 -56.06 -64.79
CA LYS A 814 -74.81 -54.62 -65.06
C LYS A 814 -73.42 -54.25 -65.59
N GLY A 815 -72.45 -55.15 -65.51
CA GLY A 815 -71.10 -54.93 -66.04
C GLY A 815 -70.33 -53.79 -65.37
N HIS A 816 -70.56 -53.55 -64.08
CA HIS A 816 -69.88 -52.50 -63.32
C HIS A 816 -68.38 -52.75 -63.19
N LYS A 817 -67.61 -51.67 -63.33
CA LYS A 817 -66.14 -51.63 -63.14
C LYS A 817 -65.68 -50.45 -62.28
N VAL A 818 -66.61 -49.68 -61.73
CA VAL A 818 -66.36 -48.43 -61.00
C VAL A 818 -67.16 -48.47 -59.72
N VAL A 819 -66.49 -48.23 -58.59
CA VAL A 819 -67.07 -48.39 -57.25
C VAL A 819 -68.28 -47.46 -57.05
N SER A 820 -68.17 -46.21 -57.47
CA SER A 820 -69.24 -45.22 -57.30
C SER A 820 -70.54 -45.60 -58.03
N LYS A 821 -70.44 -46.30 -59.17
CA LYS A 821 -71.62 -46.82 -59.89
C LYS A 821 -72.28 -47.94 -59.11
N VAL A 822 -71.50 -48.91 -58.62
CA VAL A 822 -72.01 -50.00 -57.76
C VAL A 822 -72.66 -49.43 -56.51
N GLN A 823 -71.99 -48.51 -55.82
CA GLN A 823 -72.51 -47.88 -54.59
C GLN A 823 -73.82 -47.13 -54.83
N SER A 824 -73.94 -46.39 -55.93
CA SER A 824 -75.16 -45.64 -56.27
C SER A 824 -76.36 -46.56 -56.50
N GLU A 825 -76.16 -47.64 -57.25
CA GLU A 825 -77.21 -48.63 -57.52
C GLU A 825 -77.57 -49.45 -56.28
N ALA A 826 -76.56 -49.90 -55.53
CA ALA A 826 -76.77 -50.54 -54.22
C ALA A 826 -77.57 -49.63 -53.28
N ASN A 827 -77.21 -48.35 -53.18
CA ASN A 827 -77.92 -47.37 -52.36
C ASN A 827 -79.38 -47.19 -52.77
N THR A 828 -79.69 -47.24 -54.07
CA THR A 828 -81.08 -47.13 -54.55
C THR A 828 -81.94 -48.24 -53.97
N ILE A 829 -81.41 -49.47 -53.96
CA ILE A 829 -82.09 -50.65 -53.41
C ILE A 829 -82.13 -50.58 -51.88
N ILE A 830 -80.98 -50.36 -51.24
CA ILE A 830 -80.85 -50.29 -49.78
C ILE A 830 -81.80 -49.21 -49.22
N ASN A 831 -81.80 -48.01 -49.79
CA ASN A 831 -82.68 -46.93 -49.33
C ASN A 831 -84.16 -47.25 -49.55
N SER A 832 -84.50 -47.92 -50.66
CA SER A 832 -85.86 -48.32 -50.94
C SER A 832 -86.34 -49.40 -49.97
N LEU A 833 -85.53 -50.45 -49.72
CA LEU A 833 -85.82 -51.47 -48.71
C LEU A 833 -85.96 -50.86 -47.32
N ASN A 834 -85.04 -50.00 -46.90
CA ASN A 834 -85.10 -49.32 -45.60
C ASN A 834 -86.36 -48.46 -45.47
N SER A 835 -86.75 -47.75 -46.53
CA SER A 835 -87.96 -46.90 -46.53
C SER A 835 -89.24 -47.72 -46.46
N ILE A 836 -89.29 -48.82 -47.22
CA ILE A 836 -90.42 -49.76 -47.21
C ILE A 836 -90.57 -50.41 -45.84
N ASN A 837 -89.48 -50.90 -45.24
CA ASN A 837 -89.48 -51.52 -43.91
C ASN A 837 -89.87 -50.56 -42.77
N LYS A 838 -89.70 -49.25 -42.97
CA LYS A 838 -90.20 -48.21 -42.07
C LYS A 838 -91.69 -47.91 -42.25
N GLY A 839 -92.31 -48.41 -43.31
CA GLY A 839 -93.72 -48.20 -43.66
C GLY A 839 -93.98 -46.95 -44.49
N TYR A 840 -93.00 -46.44 -45.23
CA TYR A 840 -93.20 -45.26 -46.08
C TYR A 840 -94.05 -45.59 -47.32
N THR A 841 -94.98 -44.68 -47.65
CA THR A 841 -96.04 -44.89 -48.65
C THR A 841 -95.70 -44.30 -50.03
N SER A 842 -94.44 -44.37 -50.46
CA SER A 842 -94.06 -43.98 -51.82
C SER A 842 -93.99 -45.20 -52.74
N THR A 843 -94.76 -45.19 -53.83
CA THR A 843 -94.76 -46.26 -54.84
C THR A 843 -93.41 -46.39 -55.55
N SER A 844 -92.61 -45.32 -55.58
CA SER A 844 -91.26 -45.35 -56.19
C SER A 844 -90.32 -46.31 -55.47
N TYR A 845 -90.40 -46.48 -54.15
CA TYR A 845 -89.54 -47.41 -53.42
C TYR A 845 -89.83 -48.86 -53.80
N TYR A 846 -91.11 -49.23 -53.90
CA TYR A 846 -91.52 -50.57 -54.32
C TYR A 846 -91.11 -50.85 -55.78
N LYS A 847 -91.26 -49.85 -56.65
CA LYS A 847 -90.80 -49.93 -58.04
C LYS A 847 -89.28 -50.12 -58.15
N ASN A 848 -88.49 -49.42 -57.33
CA ASN A 848 -87.04 -49.51 -57.35
C ASN A 848 -86.53 -50.92 -57.00
N ILE A 849 -87.25 -51.65 -56.13
CA ILE A 849 -86.95 -53.07 -55.83
C ILE A 849 -87.65 -54.05 -56.78
N GLY A 850 -88.32 -53.56 -57.83
CA GLY A 850 -88.96 -54.39 -58.86
C GLY A 850 -90.38 -54.86 -58.56
N ILE A 851 -91.05 -54.35 -57.51
CA ILE A 851 -92.46 -54.65 -57.22
C ILE A 851 -93.34 -53.56 -57.85
N THR A 852 -93.97 -53.89 -58.99
CA THR A 852 -94.74 -52.93 -59.81
C THR A 852 -96.25 -52.97 -59.59
N THR A 853 -96.75 -53.96 -58.85
CA THR A 853 -98.18 -54.12 -58.53
C THR A 853 -98.68 -53.14 -57.48
N VAL A 854 -97.77 -52.44 -56.78
CA VAL A 854 -98.10 -51.42 -55.78
C VAL A 854 -98.38 -50.07 -56.45
N ASN A 855 -99.57 -49.52 -56.23
CA ASN A 855 -100.06 -48.26 -56.81
C ASN A 855 -100.70 -47.36 -55.74
N SER A 856 -101.23 -46.21 -56.13
CA SER A 856 -101.83 -45.23 -55.22
C SER A 856 -102.96 -45.78 -54.36
N ASP A 857 -103.65 -46.82 -54.85
CA ASP A 857 -104.89 -47.30 -54.26
C ASP A 857 -104.60 -48.34 -53.17
N ASN A 858 -103.52 -49.11 -53.32
CA ASN A 858 -103.16 -50.21 -52.41
C ASN A 858 -101.96 -49.91 -51.48
N ILE A 859 -101.15 -48.88 -51.78
CA ILE A 859 -99.89 -48.58 -51.08
C ILE A 859 -100.03 -48.40 -49.56
N LYS A 860 -101.12 -47.77 -49.09
CA LYS A 860 -101.30 -47.52 -47.64
C LYS A 860 -101.51 -48.81 -46.86
N ALA A 861 -102.33 -49.72 -47.38
CA ALA A 861 -102.61 -51.00 -46.75
C ALA A 861 -101.35 -51.89 -46.76
N ILE A 862 -100.66 -51.92 -47.90
CA ILE A 862 -99.41 -52.68 -48.09
C ILE A 862 -98.31 -52.17 -47.16
N ALA A 863 -98.07 -50.86 -47.11
CA ALA A 863 -97.02 -50.29 -46.26
C ALA A 863 -97.27 -50.54 -44.77
N LYS A 864 -98.55 -50.54 -44.33
CA LYS A 864 -98.93 -50.92 -42.96
C LYS A 864 -98.61 -52.39 -42.69
N ALA A 865 -99.04 -53.31 -43.57
CA ALA A 865 -98.80 -54.74 -43.41
C ALA A 865 -97.30 -55.09 -43.41
N VAL A 866 -96.52 -54.44 -44.28
CA VAL A 866 -95.06 -54.60 -44.32
C VAL A 866 -94.41 -54.12 -43.02
N LYS A 867 -94.82 -52.95 -42.50
CA LYS A 867 -94.30 -52.43 -41.23
C LYS A 867 -94.62 -53.37 -40.07
N GLU A 868 -95.86 -53.85 -39.98
CA GLU A 868 -96.30 -54.79 -38.94
C GLU A 868 -95.51 -56.09 -39.00
N ALA A 869 -95.33 -56.66 -40.20
CA ALA A 869 -94.52 -57.88 -40.38
C ALA A 869 -93.05 -57.65 -40.02
N ARG A 870 -92.47 -56.48 -40.34
CA ARG A 870 -91.11 -56.12 -39.95
C ARG A 870 -90.97 -55.98 -38.44
N ASP A 871 -91.90 -55.30 -37.80
CA ASP A 871 -91.90 -55.11 -36.34
C ASP A 871 -92.03 -56.45 -35.59
N VAL A 872 -92.77 -57.42 -36.15
CA VAL A 872 -92.82 -58.81 -35.65
C VAL A 872 -91.50 -59.54 -35.85
N LYS A 873 -90.91 -59.45 -37.04
CA LYS A 873 -89.63 -60.13 -37.37
C LYS A 873 -88.44 -59.51 -36.63
N LYS A 874 -88.55 -58.25 -36.18
CA LYS A 874 -87.52 -57.45 -35.48
C LYS A 874 -86.24 -57.18 -36.28
N VAL A 875 -86.17 -57.62 -37.52
CA VAL A 875 -85.14 -57.26 -38.51
C VAL A 875 -85.84 -56.86 -39.79
N ASP A 876 -85.15 -56.08 -40.63
CA ASP A 876 -85.70 -55.65 -41.91
C ASP A 876 -86.10 -56.85 -42.79
N LEU A 877 -87.22 -56.69 -43.48
CA LEU A 877 -87.74 -57.64 -44.46
C LEU A 877 -86.97 -57.51 -45.77
N THR A 878 -86.69 -58.65 -46.37
CA THR A 878 -86.13 -58.76 -47.72
C THR A 878 -87.17 -58.40 -48.78
N LYS A 879 -86.73 -58.11 -50.01
CA LYS A 879 -87.64 -57.90 -51.15
C LYS A 879 -88.63 -59.06 -51.31
N ALA A 880 -88.17 -60.31 -51.17
CA ALA A 880 -89.02 -61.49 -51.33
C ALA A 880 -90.15 -61.53 -50.29
N GLU A 881 -89.85 -61.22 -49.04
CA GLU A 881 -90.84 -61.15 -47.96
C GLU A 881 -91.82 -59.99 -48.18
N ILE A 882 -91.33 -58.82 -48.58
CA ILE A 882 -92.17 -57.67 -48.94
C ILE A 882 -93.11 -58.05 -50.10
N ASN A 883 -92.59 -58.70 -51.15
CA ASN A 883 -93.40 -59.10 -52.30
C ASN A 883 -94.47 -60.15 -51.92
N LYS A 884 -94.15 -61.07 -51.01
CA LYS A 884 -95.14 -62.00 -50.46
C LYS A 884 -96.27 -61.25 -49.73
N ILE A 885 -95.93 -60.31 -48.86
CA ILE A 885 -96.91 -59.48 -48.14
C ILE A 885 -97.76 -58.66 -49.12
N VAL A 886 -97.12 -58.05 -50.14
CA VAL A 886 -97.82 -57.31 -51.21
C VAL A 886 -98.87 -58.21 -51.86
N ASN A 887 -98.49 -59.42 -52.29
CA ASN A 887 -99.41 -60.35 -52.94
C ASN A 887 -100.52 -60.83 -51.99
N GLU A 888 -100.22 -61.07 -50.71
CA GLU A 888 -101.22 -61.44 -49.69
C GLU A 888 -102.24 -60.32 -49.45
N VAL A 889 -101.79 -59.06 -49.41
CA VAL A 889 -102.68 -57.89 -49.26
C VAL A 889 -103.53 -57.69 -50.51
N LEU A 890 -102.96 -57.88 -51.71
CA LEU A 890 -103.70 -57.72 -52.97
C LEU A 890 -104.73 -58.84 -53.22
N ASN A 891 -104.47 -60.06 -52.72
CA ASN A 891 -105.37 -61.20 -52.87
C ASN A 891 -106.48 -61.26 -51.79
N LYS A 892 -106.39 -60.42 -50.74
CA LYS A 892 -107.47 -60.19 -49.77
C LYS A 892 -108.34 -59.03 -50.27
N LYS A 893 -109.22 -59.30 -51.23
CA LYS A 893 -110.37 -58.43 -51.52
C LYS A 893 -111.49 -58.68 -50.51
#